data_AF-A0A2M7NSQ9-F1
#
_entry.id   AF-A0A2M7NSQ9-F1
#
_cell.length_a   1.000
_cell.length_b   1.000
_cell.length_c   1.000
_cell.angle_alpha   90.00
_cell.angle_beta   90.00
_cell.angle_gamma   90.00
#
_symmetry.space_group_name_H-M   'P 1'
#
loop_
_entity.id
_entity.type
_entity.pdbx_description
1 polymer ?
#
loop_
_entity_poly.entity_id
_entity_poly.type
_entity_poly.pdbx_seq_one_letter_code
_entity_poly.pdbx_strand_id
1 'polypeptide(L)'
;MIYAQKNQIVSDEFMYVDYDYMLYSKSTTTTSNCDCTSGVENFRFNWGTSFNTAFINLANLTLAQNLAVQSARNEWFNKQKNLIKEHINAKLGENFTNFNEAKDGLFLNSELKNVQIHSVPLLNKYNGLRSNQYAVSKSYLKELKLLELRKIEITSGNINNSSFKFLKVGEIILGDIKDMNALNIQWNKILNPLGVSIAKTYEFKNIAEKLNFLGKDFETELIRLKNNYYNTFNEWDQLNFMQVLLNYEEFKRLTSCGPCLFPTNLRDLYKFQSLDRTTLTFIEDYAIKNRIGGYSIFDQKYIDEIIESIKNDNTNRYVDSRDRYAEIESAIAQWEYEKEQAINNLLNSVDVSNFAVENLIGKLNITNQEQRLWLFNNHTYAKSFEDFLNYNQNSIEAKDLVFGLIKIMSLPNSDSNAINFIISALAQNKIFVPFDSPFFTSVNQYMDLDVANLSPDLLLQIQLYFTTRCAVLKNKNPNWSEDKILWEASKDLIHITLDGFGMIPVVGEIADLTNGVLYLIEGDGINATLSFAATVPIVGWGATTGKYVFKITASTIGTKVRLTWKVLENGVVYFGSSGNQLRKVLGITVSTLQAHHIMPWALRNNNVIQKAAKSGNAFHLNEALNGIPVASWRNQPNHNAYNNLIESKLNTFNNLYPNASVDDAYNFVRDLIEDVRDWVIKNPNSHLNNLVLP
;
A
#
# COMPACT_ATOMS: atom_id res chain seq x y z
N MET A 1 -20.20 -26.09 -13.80
CA MET A 1 -20.62 -27.50 -13.58
C MET A 1 -22.06 -27.48 -13.12
N ILE A 2 -22.90 -28.43 -13.57
CA ILE A 2 -24.11 -28.97 -12.89
C ILE A 2 -25.17 -27.92 -12.45
N TYR A 3 -26.44 -27.88 -12.86
CA TYR A 3 -27.39 -28.71 -13.64
C TYR A 3 -28.51 -27.71 -14.07
N ALA A 4 -29.42 -27.90 -15.04
CA ALA A 4 -29.58 -28.80 -16.19
C ALA A 4 -30.69 -28.18 -17.09
N GLN A 5 -30.96 -28.74 -18.29
CA GLN A 5 -32.15 -28.39 -19.07
C GLN A 5 -33.42 -28.96 -18.40
N LYS A 6 -34.52 -28.20 -18.39
CA LYS A 6 -35.86 -28.79 -18.23
C LYS A 6 -36.89 -28.06 -19.11
N ASN A 7 -37.30 -28.79 -20.12
CA ASN A 7 -38.39 -28.61 -21.08
C ASN A 7 -39.42 -27.50 -20.80
N GLN A 8 -39.71 -26.76 -21.88
CA GLN A 8 -41.08 -26.37 -22.21
C GLN A 8 -42.05 -27.52 -21.95
N ILE A 9 -42.97 -27.31 -21.03
CA ILE A 9 -44.43 -27.54 -21.14
C ILE A 9 -45.00 -26.65 -20.04
N VAL A 10 -45.47 -25.46 -20.42
CA VAL A 10 -46.47 -24.76 -19.61
C VAL A 10 -47.80 -25.36 -20.04
N SER A 11 -48.53 -25.91 -19.10
CA SER A 11 -49.74 -26.70 -19.32
C SER A 11 -50.79 -25.97 -20.18
N ASP A 12 -51.27 -26.64 -21.24
CA ASP A 12 -52.42 -26.25 -22.07
C ASP A 12 -53.78 -26.35 -21.33
N GLU A 13 -53.80 -26.00 -20.04
CA GLU A 13 -54.99 -25.97 -19.18
C GLU A 13 -55.32 -24.53 -18.79
N PHE A 14 -55.63 -23.67 -19.76
CA PHE A 14 -56.66 -22.61 -19.65
C PHE A 14 -56.89 -21.99 -21.05
N MET A 15 -58.16 -21.90 -21.45
CA MET A 15 -58.69 -21.29 -22.69
C MET A 15 -58.54 -22.08 -24.00
N TYR A 16 -59.47 -23.04 -24.20
CA TYR A 16 -60.24 -23.06 -25.44
C TYR A 16 -61.62 -22.47 -25.15
N VAL A 17 -61.87 -21.25 -25.65
CA VAL A 17 -63.23 -20.70 -25.77
C VAL A 17 -63.39 -20.30 -27.22
N ASP A 18 -64.12 -21.12 -27.96
CA ASP A 18 -64.39 -20.93 -29.38
C ASP A 18 -65.30 -19.71 -29.56
N TYR A 19 -64.80 -18.70 -30.28
CA TYR A 19 -65.45 -17.38 -30.38
C TYR A 19 -66.75 -17.44 -31.20
N ASP A 20 -66.89 -18.42 -32.10
CA ASP A 20 -68.08 -18.59 -32.93
C ASP A 20 -69.25 -19.25 -32.16
N TYR A 21 -68.98 -20.00 -31.09
CA TYR A 21 -70.01 -20.79 -30.42
C TYR A 21 -70.97 -19.97 -29.53
N MET A 22 -70.53 -18.82 -29.00
CA MET A 22 -71.39 -17.95 -28.18
C MET A 22 -72.22 -16.93 -28.98
N LEU A 23 -71.83 -16.61 -30.21
CA LEU A 23 -72.69 -15.82 -31.12
C LEU A 23 -73.85 -16.66 -31.70
N TYR A 24 -73.77 -17.99 -31.61
CA TYR A 24 -74.78 -18.92 -32.12
C TYR A 24 -75.66 -19.61 -31.07
N SER A 25 -75.46 -19.37 -29.76
CA SER A 25 -76.38 -19.83 -28.71
C SER A 25 -77.66 -18.98 -28.68
N LYS A 26 -78.45 -19.06 -29.76
CA LYS A 26 -79.81 -18.54 -29.83
C LYS A 26 -80.62 -19.08 -28.65
N SER A 27 -81.28 -18.16 -27.94
CA SER A 27 -82.35 -18.48 -27.01
C SER A 27 -83.32 -19.48 -27.65
N THR A 28 -83.37 -20.67 -27.07
CA THR A 28 -84.41 -21.66 -27.29
C THR A 28 -85.04 -22.00 -25.96
N THR A 29 -85.91 -21.12 -25.46
CA THR A 29 -87.25 -21.55 -25.01
C THR A 29 -88.20 -20.36 -24.81
N THR A 30 -89.48 -20.65 -25.05
CA THR A 30 -90.68 -19.92 -24.63
C THR A 30 -90.87 -18.46 -25.08
N THR A 31 -91.89 -18.31 -25.92
CA THR A 31 -92.63 -17.09 -26.20
C THR A 31 -93.18 -16.42 -24.93
N SER A 32 -92.66 -15.24 -24.60
CA SER A 32 -93.42 -14.19 -23.92
C SER A 32 -92.90 -12.83 -24.39
N ASN A 33 -93.83 -11.93 -24.71
CA ASN A 33 -93.66 -10.56 -25.20
C ASN A 33 -92.27 -9.93 -25.01
N CYS A 34 -91.71 -9.37 -26.10
CA CYS A 34 -90.64 -8.38 -26.03
C CYS A 34 -91.14 -7.13 -25.29
N ASP A 35 -91.00 -7.12 -23.97
CA ASP A 35 -91.09 -5.90 -23.18
C ASP A 35 -89.75 -5.14 -23.33
N CYS A 36 -89.70 -4.25 -24.32
CA CYS A 36 -88.55 -3.41 -24.64
C CYS A 36 -88.29 -2.31 -23.58
N THR A 37 -88.70 -2.53 -22.33
CA THR A 37 -88.51 -1.61 -21.19
C THR A 37 -87.50 -2.12 -20.15
N SER A 38 -86.93 -3.32 -20.32
CA SER A 38 -85.78 -3.78 -19.52
C SER A 38 -84.51 -2.97 -19.86
N GLY A 39 -84.41 -1.79 -19.24
CA GLY A 39 -83.41 -0.78 -19.58
C GLY A 39 -81.96 -1.24 -19.40
N VAL A 40 -81.05 -0.42 -19.94
CA VAL A 40 -79.59 -0.65 -19.94
C VAL A 40 -79.03 -0.93 -18.54
N GLU A 41 -79.75 -0.56 -17.48
CA GLU A 41 -79.46 -0.80 -16.06
C GLU A 41 -79.09 -2.23 -15.63
N ASN A 42 -79.52 -3.24 -16.40
CA ASN A 42 -79.20 -4.66 -16.13
C ASN A 42 -77.76 -5.03 -16.51
N PHE A 43 -77.14 -4.30 -17.43
CA PHE A 43 -75.73 -4.49 -17.78
C PHE A 43 -74.87 -3.72 -16.79
N ARG A 44 -74.29 -4.40 -15.81
CA ARG A 44 -73.35 -3.81 -14.83
C ARG A 44 -71.99 -4.49 -14.93
N PHE A 45 -70.95 -3.78 -14.50
CA PHE A 45 -69.64 -4.41 -14.34
C PHE A 45 -69.64 -5.37 -13.16
N ASN A 46 -69.11 -6.57 -13.42
CA ASN A 46 -68.74 -7.56 -12.43
C ASN A 46 -67.38 -7.19 -11.84
N TRP A 47 -67.23 -7.40 -10.53
CA TRP A 47 -66.01 -7.13 -9.79
C TRP A 47 -65.29 -8.43 -9.47
N GLY A 48 -63.98 -8.42 -9.65
CA GLY A 48 -63.14 -9.61 -9.59
C GLY A 48 -61.69 -9.26 -9.88
N THR A 49 -60.90 -10.29 -10.18
CA THR A 49 -59.42 -10.20 -10.21
C THR A 49 -58.82 -10.96 -11.39
N SER A 50 -59.60 -11.16 -12.45
CA SER A 50 -59.25 -12.08 -13.55
C SER A 50 -59.58 -11.53 -14.94
N PHE A 51 -58.89 -12.03 -15.96
CA PHE A 51 -59.24 -11.77 -17.36
C PHE A 51 -60.66 -12.22 -17.71
N ASN A 52 -61.17 -13.29 -17.09
CA ASN A 52 -62.54 -13.75 -17.29
C ASN A 52 -63.55 -12.68 -16.84
N THR A 53 -63.29 -12.02 -15.71
CA THR A 53 -64.10 -10.87 -15.25
C THR A 53 -64.06 -9.73 -16.26
N ALA A 54 -62.87 -9.39 -16.77
CA ALA A 54 -62.70 -8.33 -17.76
C ALA A 54 -63.38 -8.65 -19.12
N PHE A 55 -63.40 -9.91 -19.51
CA PHE A 55 -64.07 -10.41 -20.72
C PHE A 55 -65.61 -10.40 -20.59
N ILE A 56 -66.15 -10.82 -19.45
CA ILE A 56 -67.60 -10.72 -19.18
C ILE A 56 -68.03 -9.26 -19.17
N ASN A 57 -67.21 -8.37 -18.60
CA ASN A 57 -67.46 -6.93 -18.62
C ASN A 57 -67.43 -6.33 -20.04
N LEU A 58 -66.55 -6.81 -20.91
CA LEU A 58 -66.54 -6.45 -22.33
C LEU A 58 -67.85 -6.88 -23.02
N ALA A 59 -68.30 -8.11 -22.81
CA ALA A 59 -69.56 -8.59 -23.38
C ALA A 59 -70.78 -7.77 -22.89
N ASN A 60 -70.83 -7.45 -21.59
CA ASN A 60 -71.85 -6.55 -21.02
C ASN A 60 -71.80 -5.15 -21.64
N LEU A 61 -70.61 -4.61 -21.92
CA LEU A 61 -70.42 -3.32 -22.56
C LEU A 61 -70.92 -3.31 -24.01
N THR A 62 -70.61 -4.34 -24.79
CA THR A 62 -71.09 -4.50 -26.17
C THR A 62 -72.61 -4.63 -26.24
N LEU A 63 -73.23 -5.39 -25.32
CA LEU A 63 -74.69 -5.49 -25.22
C LEU A 63 -75.33 -4.15 -24.84
N ALA A 64 -74.77 -3.43 -23.87
CA ALA A 64 -75.23 -2.10 -23.48
C ALA A 64 -75.11 -1.09 -24.63
N GLN A 65 -74.03 -1.13 -25.41
CA GLN A 65 -73.81 -0.29 -26.58
C GLN A 65 -74.87 -0.52 -27.67
N ASN A 66 -75.24 -1.78 -27.92
CA ASN A 66 -76.25 -2.16 -28.92
C ASN A 66 -77.69 -1.81 -28.51
N LEU A 67 -77.96 -1.60 -27.21
CA LEU A 67 -79.30 -1.35 -26.66
C LEU A 67 -79.55 0.10 -26.22
N ALA A 68 -78.53 0.96 -26.25
CA ALA A 68 -78.61 2.32 -25.75
C ALA A 68 -79.39 3.28 -26.67
N VAL A 69 -80.73 3.30 -26.54
CA VAL A 69 -81.55 4.42 -26.98
C VAL A 69 -81.07 5.69 -26.26
N GLN A 70 -80.91 6.79 -27.00
CA GLN A 70 -80.05 7.93 -26.62
C GLN A 70 -80.39 8.60 -25.27
N SER A 71 -81.61 8.46 -24.76
CA SER A 71 -82.03 9.01 -23.46
C SER A 71 -81.44 8.27 -22.24
N ALA A 72 -81.37 6.94 -22.25
CA ALA A 72 -80.92 6.14 -21.10
C ALA A 72 -79.39 5.99 -21.00
N ARG A 73 -78.65 6.40 -22.05
CA ARG A 73 -77.19 6.23 -22.14
C ARG A 73 -76.45 6.96 -21.03
N ASN A 74 -76.75 8.25 -20.82
CA ASN A 74 -75.99 9.10 -19.90
C ASN A 74 -76.14 8.66 -18.44
N GLU A 75 -77.35 8.27 -18.04
CA GLU A 75 -77.64 7.76 -16.70
C GLU A 75 -76.90 6.44 -16.43
N TRP A 76 -76.90 5.52 -17.41
CA TRP A 76 -76.13 4.28 -17.33
C TRP A 76 -74.62 4.54 -17.21
N PHE A 77 -74.07 5.44 -18.02
CA PHE A 77 -72.66 5.83 -17.95
C PHE A 77 -72.28 6.39 -16.58
N ASN A 78 -73.10 7.29 -16.02
CA ASN A 78 -72.88 7.87 -14.70
C ASN A 78 -72.97 6.80 -13.59
N LYS A 79 -73.91 5.86 -13.72
CA LYS A 79 -74.04 4.70 -12.82
C LYS A 79 -72.78 3.82 -12.85
N GLN A 80 -72.25 3.48 -14.02
CA GLN A 80 -71.00 2.70 -14.11
C GLN A 80 -69.79 3.48 -13.58
N LYS A 81 -69.66 4.79 -13.87
CA LYS A 81 -68.61 5.64 -13.30
C LYS A 81 -68.64 5.66 -11.77
N ASN A 82 -69.82 5.78 -11.17
CA ASN A 82 -69.97 5.70 -9.72
C ASN A 82 -69.58 4.32 -9.16
N LEU A 83 -70.01 3.23 -9.80
CA LEU A 83 -69.63 1.87 -9.39
C LEU A 83 -68.12 1.62 -9.49
N ILE A 84 -67.47 2.10 -10.57
CA ILE A 84 -66.00 2.07 -10.72
C ILE A 84 -65.34 2.87 -9.58
N LYS A 85 -65.82 4.08 -9.29
CA LYS A 85 -65.28 4.94 -8.23
C LYS A 85 -65.32 4.25 -6.86
N GLU A 86 -66.46 3.67 -6.47
CA GLU A 86 -66.57 2.94 -5.20
C GLU A 86 -65.71 1.67 -5.16
N HIS A 87 -65.54 0.98 -6.29
CA HIS A 87 -64.62 -0.17 -6.36
C HIS A 87 -63.15 0.27 -6.25
N ILE A 88 -62.77 1.40 -6.82
CA ILE A 88 -61.43 2.00 -6.63
C ILE A 88 -61.22 2.40 -5.17
N ASN A 89 -62.19 3.08 -4.54
CA ASN A 89 -62.14 3.43 -3.11
C ASN A 89 -61.83 2.18 -2.26
N ALA A 90 -62.60 1.11 -2.47
CA ALA A 90 -62.42 -0.16 -1.77
C ALA A 90 -61.07 -0.85 -2.07
N LYS A 91 -60.56 -0.76 -3.31
CA LYS A 91 -59.30 -1.39 -3.72
C LYS A 91 -58.05 -0.65 -3.21
N LEU A 92 -58.10 0.68 -3.15
CA LEU A 92 -56.97 1.51 -2.72
C LEU A 92 -57.00 1.87 -1.23
N GLY A 93 -58.16 1.73 -0.57
CA GLY A 93 -58.33 2.16 0.83
C GLY A 93 -58.47 3.67 0.99
N GLU A 94 -58.84 4.38 -0.07
CA GLU A 94 -58.97 5.83 -0.15
C GLU A 94 -60.43 6.25 -0.41
N ASN A 95 -60.79 7.49 -0.07
CA ASN A 95 -62.15 8.02 -0.25
C ASN A 95 -62.15 9.17 -1.26
N PHE A 96 -62.21 8.87 -2.55
CA PHE A 96 -62.23 9.87 -3.61
C PHE A 96 -63.60 10.53 -3.76
N THR A 97 -63.60 11.86 -3.96
CA THR A 97 -64.82 12.68 -4.03
C THR A 97 -65.65 12.35 -5.26
N ASN A 98 -64.97 12.12 -6.39
CA ASN A 98 -65.59 11.89 -7.69
C ASN A 98 -64.80 10.86 -8.53
N PHE A 99 -65.39 10.43 -9.65
CA PHE A 99 -64.78 9.45 -10.55
C PHE A 99 -63.42 9.88 -11.12
N ASN A 100 -63.17 11.17 -11.35
CA ASN A 100 -61.92 11.62 -11.94
C ASN A 100 -60.76 11.51 -10.93
N GLU A 101 -60.98 11.89 -9.68
CA GLU A 101 -60.03 11.68 -8.59
C GLU A 101 -59.70 10.19 -8.40
N ALA A 102 -60.72 9.32 -8.36
CA ALA A 102 -60.52 7.89 -8.24
C ALA A 102 -59.74 7.31 -9.44
N LYS A 103 -60.08 7.74 -10.66
CA LYS A 103 -59.35 7.36 -11.87
C LYS A 103 -57.87 7.74 -11.77
N ASP A 104 -57.56 8.96 -11.31
CA ASP A 104 -56.18 9.44 -11.21
C ASP A 104 -55.39 8.70 -10.10
N GLY A 105 -56.04 8.39 -8.97
CA GLY A 105 -55.48 7.52 -7.93
C GLY A 105 -55.18 6.11 -8.44
N LEU A 106 -56.09 5.50 -9.20
CA LEU A 106 -55.87 4.20 -9.84
C LEU A 106 -54.75 4.26 -10.90
N PHE A 107 -54.69 5.33 -11.70
CA PHE A 107 -53.66 5.53 -12.71
C PHE A 107 -52.27 5.59 -12.08
N LEU A 108 -52.11 6.32 -10.98
CA LEU A 108 -50.87 6.36 -10.21
C LEU A 108 -50.54 4.98 -9.62
N ASN A 109 -51.50 4.34 -8.94
CA ASN A 109 -51.31 3.04 -8.30
C ASN A 109 -50.87 1.95 -9.29
N SER A 110 -51.44 1.94 -10.51
CA SER A 110 -51.09 0.97 -11.58
C SER A 110 -49.64 1.02 -12.06
N GLU A 111 -48.90 2.08 -11.71
CA GLU A 111 -47.53 2.31 -12.17
C GLU A 111 -46.47 2.20 -11.06
N LEU A 112 -46.85 2.26 -9.77
CA LEU A 112 -45.88 2.30 -8.66
C LEU A 112 -44.89 1.14 -8.70
N LYS A 113 -45.34 -0.06 -9.10
CA LYS A 113 -44.48 -1.23 -9.29
C LYS A 113 -43.49 -1.05 -10.45
N ASN A 114 -43.91 -0.46 -11.57
CA ASN A 114 -43.05 -0.17 -12.72
C ASN A 114 -42.02 0.90 -12.37
N VAL A 115 -42.40 1.93 -11.60
CA VAL A 115 -41.48 2.96 -11.07
C VAL A 115 -40.38 2.31 -10.23
N GLN A 116 -40.75 1.45 -9.27
CA GLN A 116 -39.77 0.74 -8.43
C GLN A 116 -38.84 -0.17 -9.27
N ILE A 117 -39.39 -0.96 -10.18
CA ILE A 117 -38.62 -1.88 -11.03
C ILE A 117 -37.62 -1.14 -11.93
N HIS A 118 -38.00 0.01 -12.49
CA HIS A 118 -37.18 0.74 -13.46
C HIS A 118 -36.21 1.75 -12.80
N SER A 119 -36.51 2.31 -11.63
CA SER A 119 -35.59 3.21 -10.93
C SER A 119 -34.33 2.52 -10.40
N VAL A 120 -34.41 1.26 -9.93
CA VAL A 120 -33.26 0.52 -9.38
C VAL A 120 -32.09 0.35 -10.39
N PRO A 121 -32.30 -0.17 -11.62
CA PRO A 121 -31.20 -0.30 -12.59
C PRO A 121 -30.64 1.06 -13.03
N LEU A 122 -31.47 2.12 -13.10
CA LEU A 122 -31.02 3.47 -13.38
C LEU A 122 -30.15 4.04 -12.25
N LEU A 123 -30.55 3.85 -10.99
CA LEU A 123 -29.76 4.26 -9.83
C LEU A 123 -28.39 3.58 -9.81
N ASN A 124 -28.34 2.28 -10.12
CA ASN A 124 -27.09 1.53 -10.26
C ASN A 124 -26.23 2.04 -11.42
N LYS A 125 -26.83 2.34 -12.58
CA LYS A 125 -26.15 2.94 -13.75
C LYS A 125 -25.48 4.26 -13.37
N TYR A 126 -26.21 5.21 -12.79
CA TYR A 126 -25.67 6.54 -12.47
C TYR A 126 -24.68 6.53 -11.30
N ASN A 127 -24.87 5.69 -10.28
CA ASN A 127 -23.87 5.49 -9.24
C ASN A 127 -22.57 4.90 -9.80
N GLY A 128 -22.63 3.92 -10.70
CA GLY A 128 -21.46 3.37 -11.37
C GLY A 128 -20.73 4.42 -12.23
N LEU A 129 -21.47 5.18 -13.05
CA LEU A 129 -20.92 6.27 -13.85
C LEU A 129 -20.25 7.35 -12.99
N ARG A 130 -20.89 7.75 -11.88
CA ARG A 130 -20.35 8.69 -10.89
C ARG A 130 -19.03 8.19 -10.29
N SER A 131 -18.99 6.95 -9.80
CA SER A 131 -17.78 6.37 -9.20
C SER A 131 -16.63 6.27 -10.20
N ASN A 132 -16.92 5.94 -11.45
CA ASN A 132 -15.92 5.90 -12.52
C ASN A 132 -15.32 7.28 -12.81
N GLN A 133 -16.16 8.33 -12.94
CA GLN A 133 -15.67 9.69 -13.18
C GLN A 133 -14.91 10.24 -11.96
N TYR A 134 -15.34 9.94 -10.73
CA TYR A 134 -14.63 10.31 -9.52
C TYR A 134 -13.22 9.69 -9.44
N ALA A 135 -13.07 8.42 -9.84
CA ALA A 135 -11.76 7.77 -9.91
C ALA A 135 -10.85 8.42 -10.96
N VAL A 136 -11.39 8.82 -12.12
CA VAL A 136 -10.65 9.58 -13.15
C VAL A 136 -10.21 10.95 -12.62
N SER A 137 -11.10 11.72 -11.98
CA SER A 137 -10.75 12.98 -11.32
C SER A 137 -9.64 12.81 -10.28
N LYS A 138 -9.66 11.73 -9.48
CA LYS A 138 -8.60 11.43 -8.50
C LYS A 138 -7.24 11.18 -9.16
N SER A 139 -7.21 10.53 -10.32
CA SER A 139 -5.97 10.34 -11.10
C SER A 139 -5.41 11.68 -11.60
N TYR A 140 -6.25 12.49 -12.24
CA TYR A 140 -5.84 13.80 -12.74
C TYR A 140 -5.40 14.77 -11.63
N LEU A 141 -6.06 14.76 -10.46
CA LEU A 141 -5.64 15.55 -9.30
C LEU A 141 -4.26 15.14 -8.77
N LYS A 142 -3.96 13.83 -8.76
CA LYS A 142 -2.62 13.33 -8.43
C LYS A 142 -1.57 13.84 -9.43
N GLU A 143 -1.86 13.78 -10.73
CA GLU A 143 -0.93 14.27 -11.76
C GLU A 143 -0.71 15.79 -11.71
N LEU A 144 -1.76 16.59 -11.50
CA LEU A 144 -1.62 18.02 -11.25
C LEU A 144 -0.82 18.31 -9.96
N LYS A 145 -1.00 17.52 -8.88
CA LYS A 145 -0.21 17.68 -7.65
C LYS A 145 1.28 17.42 -7.89
N LEU A 146 1.62 16.45 -8.74
CA LEU A 146 3.00 16.23 -9.16
C LEU A 146 3.56 17.41 -9.96
N LEU A 147 2.78 18.00 -10.87
CA LEU A 147 3.18 19.22 -11.58
C LEU A 147 3.32 20.44 -10.66
N GLU A 148 2.47 20.59 -9.63
CA GLU A 148 2.57 21.65 -8.63
C GLU A 148 3.89 21.52 -7.82
N LEU A 149 4.19 20.31 -7.32
CA LEU A 149 5.45 20.03 -6.64
C LEU A 149 6.65 20.28 -7.57
N ARG A 150 6.56 19.89 -8.85
CA ARG A 150 7.62 20.11 -9.83
C ARG A 150 7.80 21.60 -10.19
N LYS A 151 6.72 22.39 -10.20
CA LYS A 151 6.76 23.85 -10.37
C LYS A 151 7.56 24.48 -9.24
N ILE A 152 7.31 24.09 -7.99
CA ILE A 152 8.09 24.55 -6.83
C ILE A 152 9.58 24.26 -7.05
N GLU A 153 9.95 23.01 -7.36
CA GLU A 153 11.35 22.63 -7.63
C GLU A 153 12.02 23.47 -8.71
N ILE A 154 11.36 23.67 -9.87
CA ILE A 154 11.90 24.47 -10.98
C ILE A 154 12.08 25.93 -10.54
N THR A 155 11.09 26.53 -9.86
CA THR A 155 11.17 27.92 -9.38
C THR A 155 12.22 28.13 -8.30
N SER A 156 12.53 27.11 -7.50
CA SER A 156 13.65 27.11 -6.54
C SER A 156 15.01 26.75 -7.16
N GLY A 157 15.10 26.61 -8.49
CA GLY A 157 16.33 26.30 -9.22
C GLY A 157 16.73 24.81 -9.23
N ASN A 158 15.93 23.92 -8.62
CA ASN A 158 16.16 22.47 -8.65
C ASN A 158 15.66 21.84 -9.97
N ILE A 159 16.28 22.25 -11.08
CA ILE A 159 15.91 21.82 -12.43
C ILE A 159 16.37 20.38 -12.71
N ASN A 160 17.54 19.97 -12.21
CA ASN A 160 18.15 18.69 -12.59
C ASN A 160 17.88 17.54 -11.60
N ASN A 161 17.66 17.83 -10.32
CA ASN A 161 17.60 16.82 -9.25
C ASN A 161 16.20 16.74 -8.63
N SER A 162 15.17 16.50 -9.47
CA SER A 162 13.78 16.35 -8.99
C SER A 162 13.66 15.23 -7.95
N SER A 163 13.03 15.54 -6.82
CA SER A 163 12.75 14.63 -5.71
C SER A 163 11.86 13.46 -6.15
N PHE A 164 10.98 13.73 -7.11
CA PHE A 164 10.01 12.78 -7.66
C PHE A 164 10.34 12.39 -9.10
N LYS A 165 11.64 12.36 -9.44
CA LYS A 165 12.17 12.14 -10.79
C LYS A 165 11.46 11.03 -11.57
N PHE A 166 11.14 9.90 -10.94
CA PHE A 166 10.64 8.70 -11.62
C PHE A 166 9.12 8.60 -11.70
N LEU A 167 8.39 9.53 -11.07
CA LEU A 167 6.93 9.60 -11.22
C LEU A 167 6.55 10.10 -12.61
N LYS A 168 5.32 9.80 -13.04
CA LYS A 168 4.82 10.17 -14.37
C LYS A 168 3.62 11.09 -14.31
N VAL A 169 3.48 11.88 -15.38
CA VAL A 169 2.32 12.71 -15.72
C VAL A 169 1.97 12.36 -17.17
N GLY A 170 0.84 11.69 -17.37
CA GLY A 170 0.59 10.86 -18.54
C GLY A 170 1.77 9.91 -18.80
N GLU A 171 2.32 9.96 -20.02
CA GLU A 171 3.51 9.19 -20.40
C GLU A 171 4.85 9.82 -20.04
N ILE A 172 4.87 11.08 -19.59
CA ILE A 172 6.09 11.85 -19.38
C ILE A 172 6.60 11.65 -17.97
N ILE A 173 7.90 11.37 -17.85
CA ILE A 173 8.62 11.27 -16.58
C ILE A 173 8.79 12.68 -16.01
N LEU A 174 8.37 12.90 -14.76
CA LEU A 174 8.30 14.23 -14.13
C LEU A 174 9.69 14.91 -14.06
N GLY A 175 10.75 14.12 -13.87
CA GLY A 175 12.12 14.60 -13.88
C GLY A 175 12.61 15.15 -15.21
N ASP A 176 11.94 14.85 -16.33
CA ASP A 176 12.29 15.35 -17.67
C ASP A 176 11.63 16.71 -17.97
N ILE A 177 10.66 17.14 -17.16
CA ILE A 177 10.10 18.50 -17.22
C ILE A 177 11.13 19.46 -16.60
N LYS A 178 11.84 20.23 -17.45
CA LYS A 178 12.94 21.11 -17.03
C LYS A 178 12.58 22.60 -16.91
N ASP A 179 11.50 23.04 -17.55
CA ASP A 179 11.12 24.45 -17.64
C ASP A 179 9.61 24.66 -17.48
N MET A 180 9.23 25.92 -17.27
CA MET A 180 7.84 26.32 -17.03
C MET A 180 6.93 26.16 -18.26
N ASN A 181 7.45 26.24 -19.49
CA ASN A 181 6.62 26.08 -20.69
C ASN A 181 6.23 24.60 -20.87
N ALA A 182 7.20 23.69 -20.74
CA ALA A 182 6.95 22.24 -20.74
C ALA A 182 5.96 21.84 -19.64
N LEU A 183 6.09 22.42 -18.44
CA LEU A 183 5.18 22.20 -17.31
C LEU A 183 3.75 22.68 -17.61
N ASN A 184 3.61 23.93 -18.06
CA ASN A 184 2.30 24.53 -18.37
C ASN A 184 1.58 23.78 -19.51
N ILE A 185 2.32 23.23 -20.49
CA ILE A 185 1.75 22.38 -21.53
C ILE A 185 1.11 21.10 -20.95
N GLN A 186 1.73 20.45 -19.95
CA GLN A 186 1.11 19.26 -19.33
C GLN A 186 -0.03 19.64 -18.39
N TRP A 187 0.11 20.74 -17.64
CA TRP A 187 -0.94 21.27 -16.77
C TRP A 187 -2.25 21.49 -17.54
N ASN A 188 -2.18 22.20 -18.67
CA ASN A 188 -3.35 22.54 -19.48
C ASN A 188 -3.98 21.30 -20.16
N LYS A 189 -3.19 20.27 -20.48
CA LYS A 189 -3.72 18.99 -21.00
C LYS A 189 -4.56 18.23 -19.98
N ILE A 190 -4.30 18.41 -18.68
CA ILE A 190 -4.97 17.69 -17.60
C ILE A 190 -6.15 18.49 -17.04
N LEU A 191 -6.02 19.82 -16.94
CA LEU A 191 -7.00 20.69 -16.31
C LEU A 191 -8.40 20.59 -16.95
N ASN A 192 -8.49 20.58 -18.29
CA ASN A 192 -9.77 20.45 -18.99
C ASN A 192 -10.43 19.06 -18.78
N PRO A 193 -9.75 17.92 -19.04
CA PRO A 193 -10.29 16.59 -18.71
C PRO A 193 -10.68 16.40 -17.24
N LEU A 194 -9.93 16.99 -16.31
CA LEU A 194 -10.28 17.01 -14.89
C LEU A 194 -11.61 17.74 -14.66
N GLY A 195 -11.76 18.96 -15.18
CA GLY A 195 -12.98 19.75 -15.06
C GLY A 195 -14.21 19.00 -15.59
N VAL A 196 -14.10 18.41 -16.78
CA VAL A 196 -15.16 17.57 -17.38
C VAL A 196 -15.52 16.36 -16.49
N SER A 197 -14.52 15.72 -15.88
CA SER A 197 -14.74 14.57 -15.00
C SER A 197 -15.39 14.96 -13.67
N ILE A 198 -15.04 16.13 -13.10
CA ILE A 198 -15.70 16.68 -11.92
C ILE A 198 -17.15 17.04 -12.25
N ALA A 199 -17.39 17.73 -13.36
CA ALA A 199 -18.72 18.13 -13.81
C ALA A 199 -19.65 16.92 -13.98
N LYS A 200 -19.18 15.86 -14.65
CA LYS A 200 -19.93 14.59 -14.78
C LYS A 200 -20.16 13.88 -13.46
N THR A 201 -19.17 13.89 -12.54
CA THR A 201 -19.34 13.33 -11.20
C THR A 201 -20.46 14.03 -10.44
N TYR A 202 -20.56 15.36 -10.58
CA TYR A 202 -21.62 16.19 -10.00
C TYR A 202 -22.98 15.94 -10.66
N GLU A 203 -23.04 15.93 -11.99
CA GLU A 203 -24.25 15.64 -12.78
C GLU A 203 -24.83 14.26 -12.42
N PHE A 204 -24.01 13.21 -12.47
CA PHE A 204 -24.46 11.84 -12.19
C PHE A 204 -24.87 11.63 -10.72
N LYS A 205 -24.24 12.35 -9.78
CA LYS A 205 -24.72 12.41 -8.39
C LYS A 205 -26.14 12.96 -8.33
N ASN A 206 -26.38 14.12 -8.95
CA ASN A 206 -27.68 14.79 -8.87
C ASN A 206 -28.80 14.02 -9.62
N ILE A 207 -28.46 13.32 -10.71
CA ILE A 207 -29.40 12.39 -11.38
C ILE A 207 -29.71 11.19 -10.48
N ALA A 208 -28.71 10.58 -9.84
CA ALA A 208 -28.91 9.49 -8.89
C ALA A 208 -29.78 9.92 -7.69
N GLU A 209 -29.59 11.13 -7.16
CA GLU A 209 -30.43 11.69 -6.10
C GLU A 209 -31.88 11.90 -6.57
N LYS A 210 -32.10 12.39 -7.80
CA LYS A 210 -33.45 12.54 -8.37
C LYS A 210 -34.13 11.20 -8.70
N LEU A 211 -33.37 10.17 -9.08
CA LEU A 211 -33.88 8.80 -9.24
C LEU A 211 -34.29 8.17 -7.90
N ASN A 212 -33.56 8.50 -6.82
CA ASN A 212 -33.86 8.05 -5.46
C ASN A 212 -35.10 8.76 -4.87
N PHE A 213 -35.40 9.99 -5.32
CA PHE A 213 -36.61 10.72 -4.94
C PHE A 213 -37.22 11.49 -6.13
N LEU A 214 -38.12 10.82 -6.86
CA LEU A 214 -38.80 11.41 -8.02
C LEU A 214 -39.80 12.51 -7.60
N GLY A 215 -40.52 12.32 -6.48
CA GLY A 215 -41.40 13.32 -5.86
C GLY A 215 -42.76 13.53 -6.55
N LYS A 216 -43.61 14.36 -5.95
CA LYS A 216 -45.01 14.57 -6.37
C LYS A 216 -45.18 15.13 -7.79
N ASP A 217 -44.21 15.90 -8.27
CA ASP A 217 -44.24 16.43 -9.64
C ASP A 217 -44.10 15.32 -10.69
N PHE A 218 -43.40 14.22 -10.36
CA PHE A 218 -43.32 13.04 -11.20
C PHE A 218 -44.65 12.30 -11.24
N GLU A 219 -45.31 12.13 -10.08
CA GLU A 219 -46.63 11.51 -9.98
C GLU A 219 -47.66 12.30 -10.80
N THR A 220 -47.59 13.63 -10.76
CA THR A 220 -48.43 14.54 -11.53
C THR A 220 -48.20 14.37 -13.05
N GLU A 221 -46.94 14.31 -13.48
CA GLU A 221 -46.58 14.08 -14.88
C GLU A 221 -47.01 12.68 -15.37
N LEU A 222 -46.90 11.67 -14.51
CA LEU A 222 -47.33 10.30 -14.81
C LEU A 222 -48.85 10.18 -14.96
N ILE A 223 -49.61 10.82 -14.05
CA ILE A 223 -51.07 10.97 -14.15
C ILE A 223 -51.44 11.72 -15.45
N ARG A 224 -50.69 12.77 -15.82
CA ARG A 224 -50.90 13.49 -17.09
C ARG A 224 -50.69 12.57 -18.30
N LEU A 225 -49.64 11.75 -18.33
CA LEU A 225 -49.39 10.79 -19.41
C LEU A 225 -50.48 9.71 -19.52
N LYS A 226 -50.93 9.15 -18.39
CA LYS A 226 -52.06 8.21 -18.36
C LYS A 226 -53.34 8.85 -18.86
N ASN A 227 -53.65 10.07 -18.43
CA ASN A 227 -54.82 10.82 -18.90
C ASN A 227 -54.76 11.14 -20.40
N ASN A 228 -53.60 11.54 -20.92
CA ASN A 228 -53.43 11.74 -22.37
C ASN A 228 -53.74 10.46 -23.15
N TYR A 229 -53.26 9.30 -22.69
CA TYR A 229 -53.56 8.02 -23.32
C TYR A 229 -55.04 7.64 -23.21
N TYR A 230 -55.62 7.73 -22.01
CA TYR A 230 -57.04 7.48 -21.75
C TYR A 230 -57.95 8.35 -22.64
N ASN A 231 -57.60 9.62 -22.83
CA ASN A 231 -58.35 10.56 -23.66
C ASN A 231 -58.22 10.31 -25.18
N THR A 232 -57.34 9.39 -25.63
CA THR A 232 -57.36 8.93 -27.04
C THR A 232 -58.53 8.00 -27.35
N PHE A 233 -59.19 7.45 -26.32
CA PHE A 233 -60.32 6.54 -26.47
C PHE A 233 -61.67 7.26 -26.45
N ASN A 234 -62.63 6.69 -27.19
CA ASN A 234 -64.04 7.07 -27.09
C ASN A 234 -64.61 6.70 -25.71
N GLU A 235 -65.77 7.24 -25.34
CA GLU A 235 -66.36 7.08 -24.00
C GLU A 235 -66.60 5.60 -23.59
N TRP A 236 -66.98 4.73 -24.53
CA TRP A 236 -67.18 3.31 -24.25
C TRP A 236 -65.85 2.63 -23.94
N ASP A 237 -64.83 2.92 -24.75
CA ASP A 237 -63.48 2.38 -24.57
C ASP A 237 -62.76 2.96 -23.36
N GLN A 238 -63.12 4.17 -22.93
CA GLN A 238 -62.70 4.72 -21.63
C GLN A 238 -63.23 3.90 -20.45
N LEU A 239 -64.52 3.55 -20.44
CA LEU A 239 -65.06 2.64 -19.40
C LEU A 239 -64.42 1.25 -19.48
N ASN A 240 -64.20 0.75 -20.70
CA ASN A 240 -63.53 -0.53 -20.92
C ASN A 240 -62.08 -0.52 -20.40
N PHE A 241 -61.34 0.57 -20.62
CA PHE A 241 -59.99 0.75 -20.09
C PHE A 241 -59.97 0.71 -18.55
N MET A 242 -60.92 1.39 -17.89
CA MET A 242 -61.00 1.39 -16.43
C MET A 242 -61.28 0.00 -15.85
N GLN A 243 -62.23 -0.74 -16.43
CA GLN A 243 -62.56 -2.09 -15.94
C GLN A 243 -61.44 -3.09 -16.27
N VAL A 244 -60.78 -2.96 -17.42
CA VAL A 244 -59.56 -3.71 -17.74
C VAL A 244 -58.48 -3.43 -16.70
N LEU A 245 -58.13 -2.16 -16.44
CA LEU A 245 -57.08 -1.79 -15.49
C LEU A 245 -57.35 -2.36 -14.09
N LEU A 246 -58.58 -2.23 -13.59
CA LEU A 246 -58.99 -2.77 -12.29
C LEU A 246 -58.78 -4.30 -12.16
N ASN A 247 -59.06 -5.07 -13.22
CA ASN A 247 -58.91 -6.53 -13.23
C ASN A 247 -57.48 -6.98 -13.60
N TYR A 248 -56.79 -6.22 -14.46
CA TYR A 248 -55.47 -6.54 -15.03
C TYR A 248 -54.31 -6.24 -14.07
N GLU A 249 -54.38 -5.16 -13.29
CA GLU A 249 -53.35 -4.87 -12.26
C GLU A 249 -53.20 -6.02 -11.25
N GLU A 250 -54.31 -6.68 -10.93
CA GLU A 250 -54.29 -7.81 -10.02
C GLU A 250 -53.71 -9.08 -10.67
N PHE A 251 -53.93 -9.28 -11.97
CA PHE A 251 -53.24 -10.31 -12.73
C PHE A 251 -51.72 -10.08 -12.77
N LYS A 252 -51.26 -8.83 -13.02
CA LYS A 252 -49.83 -8.42 -12.93
C LYS A 252 -49.25 -8.61 -11.52
N ARG A 253 -50.08 -8.54 -10.48
CA ARG A 253 -49.67 -8.80 -9.08
C ARG A 253 -49.45 -10.30 -8.83
N LEU A 254 -50.35 -11.15 -9.31
CA LEU A 254 -50.39 -12.58 -8.98
C LEU A 254 -49.42 -13.44 -9.81
N THR A 255 -49.16 -13.07 -11.07
CA THR A 255 -48.46 -13.96 -12.02
C THR A 255 -46.97 -13.70 -12.19
N SER A 256 -46.45 -12.59 -11.65
CA SER A 256 -45.05 -12.16 -11.80
C SER A 256 -44.54 -12.06 -13.26
N CYS A 257 -45.43 -12.02 -14.26
CA CYS A 257 -45.02 -11.74 -15.64
C CYS A 257 -44.48 -10.30 -15.78
N GLY A 258 -43.57 -10.11 -16.75
CA GLY A 258 -43.03 -8.79 -17.12
C GLY A 258 -44.05 -7.99 -17.93
N PRO A 259 -43.79 -7.67 -19.22
CA PRO A 259 -44.82 -7.13 -20.10
C PRO A 259 -45.82 -8.23 -20.42
N CYS A 260 -46.85 -8.39 -19.59
CA CYS A 260 -47.87 -9.40 -19.77
C CYS A 260 -48.69 -9.09 -21.04
N LEU A 261 -48.70 -9.99 -22.01
CA LEU A 261 -49.50 -9.82 -23.22
C LEU A 261 -50.97 -10.16 -22.93
N PHE A 262 -51.89 -9.42 -23.54
CA PHE A 262 -53.29 -9.84 -23.59
C PHE A 262 -53.39 -11.21 -24.29
N PRO A 263 -54.22 -12.14 -23.79
CA PRO A 263 -54.58 -13.37 -24.50
C PRO A 263 -55.05 -13.10 -25.94
N THR A 264 -54.66 -13.96 -26.88
CA THR A 264 -54.95 -13.81 -28.32
C THR A 264 -56.44 -13.85 -28.67
N ASN A 265 -57.23 -14.55 -27.86
CA ASN A 265 -58.70 -14.57 -27.93
C ASN A 265 -59.35 -13.27 -27.42
N LEU A 266 -58.61 -12.35 -26.78
CA LEU A 266 -59.12 -11.05 -26.30
C LEU A 266 -58.73 -9.91 -27.25
N ARG A 267 -58.94 -10.11 -28.56
CA ARG A 267 -58.51 -9.20 -29.64
C ARG A 267 -58.92 -7.73 -29.39
N ASP A 268 -60.12 -7.51 -28.88
CA ASP A 268 -60.66 -6.15 -28.63
C ASP A 268 -59.96 -5.41 -27.47
N LEU A 269 -59.22 -6.12 -26.61
CA LEU A 269 -58.44 -5.53 -25.52
C LEU A 269 -57.01 -5.13 -25.95
N TYR A 270 -56.51 -5.60 -27.09
CA TYR A 270 -55.16 -5.25 -27.57
C TYR A 270 -54.97 -3.76 -27.86
N LYS A 271 -56.05 -2.99 -28.07
CA LYS A 271 -55.96 -1.51 -28.14
C LYS A 271 -55.43 -0.87 -26.85
N PHE A 272 -55.47 -1.61 -25.74
CA PHE A 272 -54.91 -1.24 -24.44
C PHE A 272 -53.51 -1.84 -24.17
N GLN A 273 -52.85 -2.49 -25.16
CA GLN A 273 -51.54 -3.16 -24.98
C GLN A 273 -50.40 -2.27 -24.47
N SER A 274 -50.57 -0.94 -24.51
CA SER A 274 -49.63 0.04 -23.95
C SER A 274 -50.20 0.74 -22.71
N LEU A 275 -50.99 0.03 -21.88
CA LEU A 275 -51.55 0.58 -20.64
C LEU A 275 -50.49 1.08 -19.66
N ASP A 276 -49.31 0.45 -19.63
CA ASP A 276 -48.16 0.88 -18.85
C ASP A 276 -47.45 2.06 -19.52
N ARG A 277 -47.16 3.10 -18.74
CA ARG A 277 -46.59 4.38 -19.19
C ARG A 277 -45.26 4.70 -18.53
N THR A 278 -44.97 4.12 -17.37
CA THR A 278 -43.63 4.20 -16.77
C THR A 278 -42.67 3.27 -17.49
N THR A 279 -41.92 3.79 -18.44
CA THR A 279 -40.79 3.09 -19.08
C THR A 279 -39.46 3.53 -18.46
N LEU A 280 -38.42 2.71 -18.63
CA LEU A 280 -37.06 3.05 -18.19
C LEU A 280 -36.57 4.38 -18.80
N THR A 281 -36.81 4.60 -20.10
CA THR A 281 -36.49 5.86 -20.79
C THR A 281 -37.25 7.05 -20.20
N PHE A 282 -38.55 6.91 -19.89
CA PHE A 282 -39.33 8.00 -19.30
C PHE A 282 -38.79 8.42 -17.92
N ILE A 283 -38.46 7.47 -17.04
CA ILE A 283 -37.87 7.79 -15.73
C ILE A 283 -36.50 8.45 -15.92
N GLU A 284 -35.67 7.93 -16.81
CA GLU A 284 -34.32 8.46 -17.10
C GLU A 284 -34.38 9.90 -17.62
N ASP A 285 -35.18 10.16 -18.66
CA ASP A 285 -35.38 11.51 -19.22
C ASP A 285 -35.94 12.48 -18.18
N TYR A 286 -36.92 12.06 -17.38
CA TYR A 286 -37.47 12.87 -16.30
C TYR A 286 -36.42 13.20 -15.24
N ALA A 287 -35.62 12.22 -14.82
CA ALA A 287 -34.58 12.42 -13.80
C ALA A 287 -33.44 13.32 -14.31
N ILE A 288 -33.01 13.17 -15.57
CA ILE A 288 -32.04 14.05 -16.22
C ILE A 288 -32.57 15.49 -16.24
N LYS A 289 -33.81 15.69 -16.72
CA LYS A 289 -34.41 17.01 -16.89
C LYS A 289 -34.70 17.72 -15.57
N ASN A 290 -35.12 16.99 -14.54
CA ASN A 290 -35.59 17.55 -13.25
C ASN A 290 -34.62 17.28 -12.09
N ARG A 291 -33.33 17.02 -12.37
CA ARG A 291 -32.30 16.88 -11.34
C ARG A 291 -32.13 18.18 -10.56
N ILE A 292 -31.86 18.05 -9.26
CA ILE A 292 -31.57 19.19 -8.38
C ILE A 292 -30.08 19.60 -8.45
N GLY A 293 -29.71 20.75 -7.88
CA GLY A 293 -28.31 21.16 -7.72
C GLY A 293 -27.68 21.93 -8.90
N GLY A 294 -28.39 22.16 -10.00
CA GLY A 294 -27.87 22.99 -11.11
C GLY A 294 -26.63 22.40 -11.80
N TYR A 295 -25.71 23.28 -12.22
CA TYR A 295 -24.46 22.90 -12.90
C TYR A 295 -23.25 22.97 -11.97
N SER A 296 -22.25 22.14 -12.25
CA SER A 296 -20.95 22.24 -11.61
C SER A 296 -20.23 23.50 -12.09
N ILE A 297 -19.43 24.13 -11.23
CA ILE A 297 -18.57 25.25 -11.65
C ILE A 297 -17.57 24.89 -12.77
N PHE A 298 -17.31 23.60 -12.98
CA PHE A 298 -16.48 23.08 -14.08
C PHE A 298 -17.26 22.75 -15.36
N ASP A 299 -18.58 22.97 -15.38
CA ASP A 299 -19.43 22.89 -16.57
C ASP A 299 -19.60 24.30 -17.17
N GLN A 300 -19.45 24.42 -18.49
CA GLN A 300 -19.66 25.68 -19.22
C GLN A 300 -21.07 26.25 -18.99
N LYS A 301 -22.07 25.37 -18.81
CA LYS A 301 -23.46 25.77 -18.59
C LYS A 301 -23.67 26.60 -17.32
N TYR A 302 -22.79 26.48 -16.33
CA TYR A 302 -22.85 27.28 -15.10
C TYR A 302 -22.71 28.78 -15.40
N ILE A 303 -21.71 29.16 -16.20
CA ILE A 303 -21.53 30.56 -16.58
C ILE A 303 -22.53 30.98 -17.67
N ASP A 304 -22.95 30.07 -18.56
CA ASP A 304 -23.95 30.37 -19.58
C ASP A 304 -25.31 30.77 -18.95
N GLU A 305 -25.77 30.10 -17.89
CA GLU A 305 -26.99 30.47 -17.15
C GLU A 305 -26.88 31.85 -16.49
N ILE A 306 -25.72 32.19 -15.91
CA ILE A 306 -25.46 33.50 -15.31
C ILE A 306 -25.49 34.60 -16.39
N ILE A 307 -24.83 34.36 -17.53
CA ILE A 307 -24.82 35.28 -18.67
C ILE A 307 -26.23 35.45 -19.26
N GLU A 308 -27.02 34.40 -19.35
CA GLU A 308 -28.41 34.46 -19.80
C GLU A 308 -29.27 35.26 -18.80
N SER A 309 -29.07 35.08 -17.49
CA SER A 309 -29.74 35.88 -16.46
C SER A 309 -29.41 37.37 -16.56
N ILE A 310 -28.15 37.75 -16.83
CA ILE A 310 -27.74 39.15 -17.02
C ILE A 310 -28.36 39.74 -18.30
N LYS A 311 -28.41 38.96 -19.38
CA LYS A 311 -29.03 39.39 -20.65
C LYS A 311 -30.54 39.60 -20.54
N ASN A 312 -31.21 38.80 -19.69
CA ASN A 312 -32.65 38.80 -19.48
C ASN A 312 -33.10 39.63 -18.27
N ASP A 313 -32.20 40.39 -17.63
CA ASP A 313 -32.56 41.26 -16.50
C ASP A 313 -33.51 42.39 -16.97
N ASN A 314 -34.79 42.21 -16.65
CA ASN A 314 -35.87 43.18 -16.89
C ASN A 314 -36.17 44.02 -15.64
N THR A 315 -35.25 44.16 -14.69
CA THR A 315 -35.38 45.21 -13.67
C THR A 315 -35.55 46.56 -14.37
N ASN A 316 -36.38 47.44 -13.80
CA ASN A 316 -36.75 48.74 -14.38
C ASN A 316 -35.59 49.78 -14.38
N ARG A 317 -34.34 49.29 -14.38
CA ARG A 317 -33.10 50.05 -14.46
C ARG A 317 -32.76 50.28 -15.92
N TYR A 318 -32.52 51.54 -16.30
CA TYR A 318 -31.89 51.83 -17.58
C TYR A 318 -30.40 51.46 -17.49
N VAL A 319 -30.05 50.27 -18.00
CA VAL A 319 -28.67 49.79 -18.08
C VAL A 319 -28.22 49.91 -19.55
N ASP A 320 -27.14 50.64 -19.83
CA ASP A 320 -26.60 50.74 -21.19
C ASP A 320 -26.08 49.35 -21.63
N SER A 321 -26.10 49.11 -22.93
CA SER A 321 -25.43 47.99 -23.59
C SER A 321 -24.01 47.76 -23.05
N ARG A 322 -23.23 48.83 -22.85
CA ARG A 322 -21.86 48.79 -22.33
C ARG A 322 -21.76 48.29 -20.89
N ASP A 323 -22.70 48.67 -20.03
CA ASP A 323 -22.73 48.26 -18.63
C ASP A 323 -23.03 46.74 -18.53
N ARG A 324 -23.98 46.23 -19.34
CA ARG A 324 -24.24 44.78 -19.44
C ARG A 324 -23.04 43.97 -19.94
N TYR A 325 -22.23 44.52 -20.85
CA TYR A 325 -20.98 43.84 -21.26
C TYR A 325 -19.97 43.77 -20.11
N ALA A 326 -19.80 44.85 -19.33
CA ALA A 326 -18.92 44.87 -18.17
C ALA A 326 -19.38 43.91 -17.05
N GLU A 327 -20.69 43.77 -16.83
CA GLU A 327 -21.27 42.78 -15.91
C GLU A 327 -20.96 41.34 -16.36
N ILE A 328 -21.09 41.03 -17.66
CA ILE A 328 -20.73 39.73 -18.23
C ILE A 328 -19.22 39.44 -18.09
N GLU A 329 -18.36 40.42 -18.40
CA GLU A 329 -16.91 40.27 -18.23
C GLU A 329 -16.52 40.03 -16.76
N SER A 330 -17.16 40.75 -15.83
CA SER A 330 -16.97 40.56 -14.39
C SER A 330 -17.43 39.17 -13.92
N ALA A 331 -18.57 38.68 -14.41
CA ALA A 331 -19.07 37.34 -14.10
C ALA A 331 -18.14 36.23 -14.62
N ILE A 332 -17.59 36.38 -15.83
CA ILE A 332 -16.61 35.45 -16.40
C ILE A 332 -15.31 35.47 -15.58
N ALA A 333 -14.80 36.66 -15.23
CA ALA A 333 -13.59 36.80 -14.43
C ALA A 333 -13.74 36.17 -13.02
N GLN A 334 -14.89 36.38 -12.38
CA GLN A 334 -15.22 35.77 -11.09
C GLN A 334 -15.32 34.25 -11.20
N TRP A 335 -15.94 33.72 -12.26
CA TRP A 335 -16.04 32.29 -12.52
C TRP A 335 -14.68 31.62 -12.75
N GLU A 336 -13.78 32.23 -13.51
CA GLU A 336 -12.40 31.74 -13.67
C GLU A 336 -11.65 31.72 -12.33
N TYR A 337 -11.76 32.79 -11.53
CA TYR A 337 -11.17 32.86 -10.20
C TYR A 337 -11.69 31.75 -9.27
N GLU A 338 -13.01 31.54 -9.22
CA GLU A 338 -13.62 30.51 -8.37
C GLU A 338 -13.26 29.08 -8.82
N LYS A 339 -13.15 28.83 -10.13
CA LYS A 339 -12.61 27.56 -10.66
C LYS A 339 -11.17 27.33 -10.21
N GLU A 340 -10.31 28.36 -10.25
CA GLU A 340 -8.93 28.26 -9.77
C GLU A 340 -8.89 27.94 -8.27
N GLN A 341 -9.68 28.65 -7.44
CA GLN A 341 -9.77 28.34 -6.01
C GLN A 341 -10.28 26.92 -5.73
N ALA A 342 -11.28 26.45 -6.49
CA ALA A 342 -11.79 25.09 -6.39
C ALA A 342 -10.73 24.04 -6.73
N ILE A 343 -9.92 24.25 -7.78
CA ILE A 343 -8.79 23.37 -8.12
C ILE A 343 -7.73 23.40 -7.02
N ASN A 344 -7.31 24.57 -6.54
CA ASN A 344 -6.32 24.69 -5.47
C ASN A 344 -6.77 23.96 -4.19
N ASN A 345 -8.04 24.08 -3.81
CA ASN A 345 -8.61 23.35 -2.68
C ASN A 345 -8.57 21.82 -2.89
N LEU A 346 -8.89 21.34 -4.10
CA LEU A 346 -8.79 19.91 -4.43
C LEU A 346 -7.33 19.43 -4.40
N LEU A 347 -6.37 20.19 -4.94
CA LEU A 347 -4.94 19.87 -4.91
C LEU A 347 -4.36 19.85 -3.49
N ASN A 348 -4.86 20.70 -2.59
CA ASN A 348 -4.48 20.68 -1.17
C ASN A 348 -5.03 19.45 -0.43
N SER A 349 -6.07 18.78 -0.96
CA SER A 349 -6.59 17.53 -0.40
C SER A 349 -5.88 16.26 -0.89
N VAL A 350 -4.93 16.38 -1.85
CA VAL A 350 -4.19 15.22 -2.39
C VAL A 350 -3.12 14.78 -1.40
N ASP A 351 -3.26 13.54 -0.90
CA ASP A 351 -2.22 12.87 -0.09
C ASP A 351 -0.96 12.60 -0.92
N VAL A 352 0.16 13.13 -0.45
CA VAL A 352 1.50 13.02 -1.07
C VAL A 352 2.41 12.00 -0.38
N SER A 353 1.98 11.37 0.73
CA SER A 353 2.82 10.45 1.52
C SER A 353 3.38 9.29 0.68
N ASN A 354 2.55 8.78 -0.23
CA ASN A 354 2.87 7.68 -1.13
C ASN A 354 3.78 8.05 -2.31
N PHE A 355 4.01 9.34 -2.59
CA PHE A 355 4.83 9.76 -3.74
C PHE A 355 6.31 9.37 -3.58
N ALA A 356 6.84 9.36 -2.34
CA ALA A 356 8.19 8.87 -2.07
C ALA A 356 8.32 7.36 -2.33
N VAL A 357 7.31 6.58 -1.90
CA VAL A 357 7.24 5.13 -2.16
C VAL A 357 7.19 4.84 -3.67
N GLU A 358 6.30 5.52 -4.39
CA GLU A 358 6.18 5.34 -5.85
C GLU A 358 7.45 5.78 -6.60
N ASN A 359 8.12 6.84 -6.15
CA ASN A 359 9.38 7.29 -6.75
C ASN A 359 10.49 6.26 -6.54
N LEU A 360 10.59 5.68 -5.34
CA LEU A 360 11.55 4.62 -5.03
C LEU A 360 11.29 3.36 -5.87
N ILE A 361 10.02 2.97 -6.02
CA ILE A 361 9.60 1.86 -6.92
C ILE A 361 10.06 2.11 -8.35
N GLY A 362 9.88 3.33 -8.87
CA GLY A 362 10.36 3.72 -10.20
C GLY A 362 11.90 3.77 -10.30
N LYS A 363 12.57 4.34 -9.28
CA LYS A 363 14.03 4.48 -9.18
C LYS A 363 14.76 3.13 -9.21
N LEU A 364 14.18 2.12 -8.56
CA LEU A 364 14.73 0.77 -8.44
C LEU A 364 14.07 -0.25 -9.38
N ASN A 365 13.15 0.20 -10.26
CA ASN A 365 12.40 -0.64 -11.21
C ASN A 365 11.72 -1.87 -10.56
N ILE A 366 11.07 -1.67 -9.40
CA ILE A 366 10.45 -2.75 -8.62
C ILE A 366 9.14 -3.19 -9.29
N THR A 367 9.16 -4.38 -9.91
CA THR A 367 8.00 -4.98 -10.59
C THR A 367 7.20 -5.94 -9.71
N ASN A 368 7.82 -6.57 -8.71
CA ASN A 368 7.19 -7.56 -7.83
C ASN A 368 6.10 -6.93 -6.94
N GLN A 369 4.92 -7.55 -6.89
CA GLN A 369 3.75 -6.99 -6.19
C GLN A 369 3.87 -7.02 -4.66
N GLU A 370 4.51 -8.05 -4.08
CA GLU A 370 4.69 -8.19 -2.63
C GLU A 370 5.65 -7.13 -2.10
N GLN A 371 6.77 -6.89 -2.80
CA GLN A 371 7.71 -5.81 -2.51
C GLN A 371 7.05 -4.43 -2.55
N ARG A 372 6.20 -4.18 -3.56
CA ARG A 372 5.45 -2.92 -3.68
C ARG A 372 4.45 -2.75 -2.54
N LEU A 373 3.68 -3.78 -2.20
CA LEU A 373 2.74 -3.77 -1.06
C LEU A 373 3.47 -3.55 0.26
N TRP A 374 4.62 -4.22 0.46
CA TRP A 374 5.46 -4.03 1.64
C TRP A 374 5.97 -2.59 1.76
N LEU A 375 6.41 -1.95 0.66
CA LEU A 375 6.83 -0.55 0.68
C LEU A 375 5.69 0.43 1.00
N PHE A 376 4.48 0.20 0.48
CA PHE A 376 3.32 1.04 0.85
C PHE A 376 2.94 0.90 2.33
N ASN A 377 2.97 -0.34 2.86
CA ASN A 377 2.73 -0.60 4.28
C ASN A 377 3.83 -0.02 5.18
N ASN A 378 5.06 0.12 4.67
CA ASN A 378 6.24 0.61 5.39
C ASN A 378 6.80 1.92 4.79
N HIS A 379 5.91 2.87 4.46
CA HIS A 379 6.26 4.12 3.76
C HIS A 379 7.34 4.97 4.47
N THR A 380 7.49 4.85 5.79
CA THR A 380 8.58 5.48 6.57
C THR A 380 9.96 4.94 6.19
N TYR A 381 10.09 3.63 5.98
CA TYR A 381 11.34 3.00 5.55
C TYR A 381 11.72 3.39 4.11
N ALA A 382 10.72 3.60 3.24
CA ALA A 382 10.94 4.09 1.88
C ALA A 382 11.69 5.43 1.86
N LYS A 383 11.41 6.32 2.82
CA LYS A 383 12.16 7.58 2.97
C LYS A 383 13.62 7.33 3.35
N SER A 384 13.90 6.44 4.29
CA SER A 384 15.29 6.10 4.68
C SER A 384 16.10 5.50 3.52
N PHE A 385 15.45 4.70 2.65
CA PHE A 385 16.07 4.21 1.42
C PHE A 385 16.37 5.35 0.43
N GLU A 386 15.41 6.28 0.22
CA GLU A 386 15.61 7.46 -0.63
C GLU A 386 16.76 8.36 -0.12
N ASP A 387 16.78 8.66 1.19
CA ASP A 387 17.82 9.49 1.82
C ASP A 387 19.22 8.85 1.66
N PHE A 388 19.33 7.54 1.90
CA PHE A 388 20.57 6.77 1.68
C PHE A 388 21.02 6.77 0.21
N LEU A 389 20.10 6.54 -0.73
CA LEU A 389 20.40 6.54 -2.17
C LEU A 389 20.86 7.93 -2.62
N ASN A 390 20.25 9.00 -2.10
CA ASN A 390 20.62 10.37 -2.44
C ASN A 390 21.98 10.76 -1.85
N TYR A 391 22.29 10.36 -0.61
CA TYR A 391 23.63 10.54 -0.02
C TYR A 391 24.71 9.86 -0.86
N ASN A 392 24.46 8.62 -1.29
CA ASN A 392 25.39 7.82 -2.10
C ASN A 392 25.24 8.09 -3.61
N GLN A 393 24.84 9.31 -3.98
CA GLN A 393 24.78 9.83 -5.36
C GLN A 393 24.01 8.94 -6.36
N ASN A 394 23.09 8.12 -5.85
CA ASN A 394 22.34 7.11 -6.60
C ASN A 394 23.25 6.15 -7.40
N SER A 395 24.38 5.72 -6.81
CA SER A 395 25.30 4.75 -7.40
C SER A 395 24.62 3.41 -7.71
N ILE A 396 25.26 2.57 -8.54
CA ILE A 396 24.72 1.25 -8.92
C ILE A 396 24.73 0.34 -7.68
N GLU A 397 25.83 0.34 -6.93
CA GLU A 397 26.07 -0.45 -5.73
C GLU A 397 25.04 -0.11 -4.64
N ALA A 398 24.74 1.19 -4.44
CA ALA A 398 23.73 1.63 -3.48
C ALA A 398 22.32 1.19 -3.89
N LYS A 399 21.98 1.23 -5.19
CA LYS A 399 20.69 0.76 -5.71
C LYS A 399 20.53 -0.74 -5.58
N ASP A 400 21.55 -1.51 -5.97
CA ASP A 400 21.54 -2.97 -5.90
C ASP A 400 21.42 -3.45 -4.44
N LEU A 401 22.14 -2.79 -3.52
CA LEU A 401 21.99 -3.01 -2.08
C LEU A 401 20.54 -2.78 -1.60
N VAL A 402 19.97 -1.59 -1.87
CA VAL A 402 18.62 -1.25 -1.42
C VAL A 402 17.58 -2.18 -2.04
N PHE A 403 17.69 -2.51 -3.33
CA PHE A 403 16.80 -3.45 -4.01
C PHE A 403 16.87 -4.86 -3.40
N GLY A 404 18.07 -5.36 -3.13
CA GLY A 404 18.29 -6.64 -2.45
C GLY A 404 17.73 -6.66 -1.03
N LEU A 405 17.94 -5.60 -0.26
CA LEU A 405 17.38 -5.44 1.08
C LEU A 405 15.85 -5.41 1.06
N ILE A 406 15.20 -4.62 0.19
CA ILE A 406 13.73 -4.61 0.04
C ILE A 406 13.22 -6.02 -0.29
N LYS A 407 13.90 -6.73 -1.20
CA LYS A 407 13.57 -8.12 -1.54
C LYS A 407 13.65 -9.06 -0.33
N ILE A 408 14.64 -8.92 0.54
CA ILE A 408 14.78 -9.74 1.76
C ILE A 408 13.74 -9.35 2.82
N MET A 409 13.57 -8.06 3.08
CA MET A 409 12.71 -7.53 4.15
C MET A 409 11.21 -7.76 3.86
N SER A 410 10.83 -7.83 2.58
CA SER A 410 9.46 -8.17 2.13
C SER A 410 9.09 -9.66 2.24
N LEU A 411 10.04 -10.55 2.57
CA LEU A 411 9.74 -11.98 2.78
C LEU A 411 8.91 -12.20 4.06
N PRO A 412 8.03 -13.21 4.09
CA PRO A 412 7.30 -13.57 5.31
C PRO A 412 8.26 -14.02 6.42
N ASN A 413 7.98 -13.58 7.65
CA ASN A 413 8.81 -13.81 8.84
C ASN A 413 10.22 -13.17 8.78
N SER A 414 10.37 -12.06 8.05
CA SER A 414 11.56 -11.22 8.15
C SER A 414 11.70 -10.63 9.56
N ASP A 415 12.93 -10.62 10.08
CA ASP A 415 13.21 -10.18 11.44
C ASP A 415 13.01 -8.66 11.56
N SER A 416 12.07 -8.25 12.41
CA SER A 416 11.70 -6.84 12.58
C SER A 416 12.79 -6.03 13.28
N ASN A 417 13.58 -6.62 14.18
CA ASN A 417 14.69 -5.93 14.83
C ASN A 417 15.84 -5.74 13.83
N ALA A 418 16.14 -6.76 13.01
CA ALA A 418 17.17 -6.66 11.98
C ALA A 418 16.78 -5.66 10.86
N ILE A 419 15.49 -5.61 10.48
CA ILE A 419 14.95 -4.56 9.61
C ILE A 419 15.26 -3.19 10.21
N ASN A 420 14.82 -2.92 11.44
CA ASN A 420 14.97 -1.61 12.04
C ASN A 420 16.45 -1.22 12.24
N PHE A 421 17.33 -2.16 12.63
CA PHE A 421 18.78 -1.95 12.70
C PHE A 421 19.35 -1.50 11.34
N ILE A 422 19.03 -2.21 10.25
CA ILE A 422 19.54 -1.89 8.91
C ILE A 422 18.96 -0.57 8.40
N ILE A 423 17.66 -0.31 8.62
CA ILE A 423 17.02 0.97 8.26
C ILE A 423 17.68 2.14 9.01
N SER A 424 17.92 2.00 10.32
CA SER A 424 18.66 3.00 11.11
C SER A 424 20.09 3.20 10.59
N ALA A 425 20.76 2.13 10.14
CA ALA A 425 22.10 2.22 9.57
C ALA A 425 22.11 2.93 8.21
N LEU A 426 21.15 2.64 7.33
CA LEU A 426 20.95 3.32 6.05
C LEU A 426 20.66 4.81 6.25
N ALA A 427 19.69 5.14 7.12
CA ALA A 427 19.28 6.52 7.40
C ALA A 427 20.41 7.41 7.96
N GLN A 428 21.37 6.81 8.68
CA GLN A 428 22.55 7.49 9.22
C GLN A 428 23.82 7.30 8.36
N ASN A 429 23.68 6.72 7.16
CA ASN A 429 24.76 6.31 6.26
C ASN A 429 25.87 5.43 6.91
N LYS A 430 25.55 4.73 8.00
CA LYS A 430 26.45 3.85 8.75
C LYS A 430 26.77 2.52 8.06
N ILE A 431 26.18 2.27 6.90
CA ILE A 431 26.54 1.13 6.06
C ILE A 431 28.00 1.22 5.62
N PHE A 432 28.42 2.33 5.00
CA PHE A 432 29.77 2.49 4.42
C PHE A 432 30.80 3.12 5.37
N VAL A 433 30.42 3.53 6.58
CA VAL A 433 31.30 4.20 7.56
C VAL A 433 31.22 3.53 8.92
N PRO A 434 32.26 3.62 9.77
CA PRO A 434 32.25 3.08 11.12
C PRO A 434 30.99 3.37 11.93
N PHE A 435 30.48 2.33 12.59
CA PHE A 435 29.51 2.47 13.68
C PHE A 435 30.13 3.27 14.84
N ASP A 436 29.35 4.13 15.46
CA ASP A 436 29.76 4.98 16.58
C ASP A 436 28.73 4.92 17.73
N SER A 437 29.09 5.50 18.88
CA SER A 437 28.24 5.52 20.07
C SER A 437 26.85 6.15 19.84
N PRO A 438 26.69 7.26 19.09
CA PRO A 438 25.37 7.76 18.69
C PRO A 438 24.54 6.74 17.90
N PHE A 439 25.13 6.06 16.91
CA PHE A 439 24.43 5.02 16.15
C PHE A 439 24.01 3.85 17.07
N PHE A 440 24.92 3.30 17.86
CA PHE A 440 24.60 2.21 18.79
C PHE A 440 23.50 2.60 19.78
N THR A 441 23.52 3.83 20.30
CA THR A 441 22.45 4.36 21.15
C THR A 441 21.10 4.37 20.42
N SER A 442 21.07 4.74 19.14
CA SER A 442 19.83 4.78 18.33
C SER A 442 19.23 3.40 18.00
N VAL A 443 20.05 2.33 18.03
CA VAL A 443 19.62 0.94 17.73
C VAL A 443 19.54 0.04 18.96
N ASN A 444 19.86 0.55 20.16
CA ASN A 444 19.91 -0.22 21.41
C ASN A 444 18.65 -1.05 21.68
N GLN A 445 17.48 -0.47 21.40
CA GLN A 445 16.17 -1.12 21.56
C GLN A 445 15.90 -2.30 20.62
N TYR A 446 16.72 -2.49 19.59
CA TYR A 446 16.63 -3.60 18.63
C TYR A 446 17.67 -4.69 18.89
N MET A 447 18.49 -4.55 19.94
CA MET A 447 19.58 -5.47 20.27
C MET A 447 19.32 -6.15 21.63
N ASP A 448 19.67 -7.44 21.74
CA ASP A 448 19.61 -8.19 23.00
C ASP A 448 20.75 -7.78 23.97
N LEU A 449 21.77 -7.11 23.44
CA LEU A 449 22.86 -6.45 24.19
C LEU A 449 22.57 -4.96 24.38
N ASP A 450 22.59 -4.49 25.64
CA ASP A 450 22.53 -3.07 25.99
C ASP A 450 23.83 -2.33 25.61
N VAL A 451 23.95 -2.01 24.31
CA VAL A 451 25.05 -1.28 23.70
C VAL A 451 25.17 0.18 24.16
N ALA A 452 24.09 0.79 24.66
CA ALA A 452 24.09 2.19 25.10
C ALA A 452 25.04 2.47 26.28
N ASN A 453 25.25 1.48 27.16
CA ASN A 453 26.05 1.61 28.39
C ASN A 453 27.47 1.02 28.28
N LEU A 454 27.90 0.60 27.09
CA LEU A 454 29.19 -0.09 26.91
C LEU A 454 30.36 0.89 26.75
N SER A 455 31.56 0.45 27.16
CA SER A 455 32.78 1.23 26.98
C SER A 455 33.15 1.35 25.49
N PRO A 456 33.85 2.43 25.07
CA PRO A 456 34.29 2.60 23.68
C PRO A 456 35.12 1.43 23.12
N ASP A 457 35.94 0.80 23.97
CA ASP A 457 36.73 -0.38 23.62
C ASP A 457 35.88 -1.65 23.40
N LEU A 458 34.67 -1.71 23.94
CA LEU A 458 33.73 -2.82 23.71
C LEU A 458 32.83 -2.55 22.50
N LEU A 459 32.38 -1.31 22.29
CA LEU A 459 31.70 -0.88 21.05
C LEU A 459 32.56 -1.15 19.81
N LEU A 460 33.87 -0.91 19.91
CA LEU A 460 34.82 -1.22 18.85
C LEU A 460 35.02 -2.74 18.65
N GLN A 461 34.86 -3.57 19.68
CA GLN A 461 34.85 -5.03 19.51
C GLN A 461 33.57 -5.53 18.82
N ILE A 462 32.41 -4.94 19.13
CA ILE A 462 31.14 -5.19 18.41
C ILE A 462 31.29 -4.84 16.93
N GLN A 463 31.89 -3.68 16.66
CA GLN A 463 32.19 -3.25 15.30
C GLN A 463 33.09 -4.26 14.55
N LEU A 464 34.21 -4.66 15.15
CA LEU A 464 35.12 -5.66 14.56
C LEU A 464 34.47 -7.03 14.37
N TYR A 465 33.58 -7.45 15.27
CA TYR A 465 32.79 -8.67 15.10
C TYR A 465 31.92 -8.61 13.83
N PHE A 466 31.18 -7.52 13.64
CA PHE A 466 30.30 -7.33 12.48
C PHE A 466 31.05 -7.39 11.15
N THR A 467 32.15 -6.64 10.99
CA THR A 467 33.00 -6.69 9.78
C THR A 467 33.52 -8.09 9.52
N THR A 468 34.04 -8.74 10.57
CA THR A 468 34.59 -10.10 10.49
C THR A 468 33.50 -11.08 10.06
N ARG A 469 32.28 -10.94 10.59
CA ARG A 469 31.15 -11.79 10.24
C ARG A 469 30.75 -11.62 8.77
N CYS A 470 30.65 -10.38 8.27
CA CYS A 470 30.42 -10.10 6.86
C CYS A 470 31.49 -10.76 5.96
N ALA A 471 32.78 -10.57 6.29
CA ALA A 471 33.89 -11.13 5.52
C ALA A 471 33.89 -12.67 5.50
N VAL A 472 33.56 -13.30 6.63
CA VAL A 472 33.44 -14.77 6.73
C VAL A 472 32.23 -15.29 5.95
N LEU A 473 31.10 -14.59 6.00
CA LEU A 473 29.90 -14.95 5.23
C LEU A 473 30.18 -14.84 3.72
N LYS A 474 30.89 -13.80 3.26
CA LYS A 474 31.34 -13.66 1.87
C LYS A 474 32.28 -14.79 1.46
N ASN A 475 33.30 -15.10 2.28
CA ASN A 475 34.28 -16.14 1.96
C ASN A 475 33.66 -17.55 1.96
N LYS A 476 32.78 -17.87 2.92
CA LYS A 476 32.05 -19.16 2.96
C LYS A 476 30.99 -19.25 1.86
N ASN A 477 30.45 -18.13 1.38
CA ASN A 477 29.40 -18.08 0.35
C ASN A 477 29.73 -17.05 -0.74
N PRO A 478 30.72 -17.30 -1.64
CA PRO A 478 31.17 -16.31 -2.62
C PRO A 478 30.05 -15.80 -3.54
N ASN A 479 29.05 -16.64 -3.80
CA ASN A 479 27.89 -16.33 -4.65
C ASN A 479 26.77 -15.56 -3.93
N TRP A 480 26.90 -15.24 -2.63
CA TRP A 480 25.94 -14.37 -1.96
C TRP A 480 26.20 -12.90 -2.32
N SER A 481 25.10 -12.20 -2.55
CA SER A 481 25.07 -10.76 -2.75
C SER A 481 25.31 -10.01 -1.44
N GLU A 482 25.77 -8.77 -1.54
CA GLU A 482 26.20 -7.98 -0.38
C GLU A 482 25.03 -7.67 0.59
N ASP A 483 23.83 -7.43 0.05
CA ASP A 483 22.58 -7.26 0.81
C ASP A 483 22.27 -8.47 1.69
N LYS A 484 22.48 -9.68 1.18
CA LYS A 484 22.28 -10.92 1.95
C LYS A 484 23.33 -11.09 3.03
N ILE A 485 24.58 -10.75 2.74
CA ILE A 485 25.67 -10.84 3.72
C ILE A 485 25.46 -9.83 4.85
N LEU A 486 25.07 -8.60 4.51
CA LEU A 486 24.70 -7.56 5.46
C LEU A 486 23.51 -8.00 6.32
N TRP A 487 22.46 -8.55 5.71
CA TRP A 487 21.28 -9.06 6.41
C TRP A 487 21.61 -10.16 7.43
N GLU A 488 22.34 -11.20 7.01
CA GLU A 488 22.70 -12.31 7.88
C GLU A 488 23.62 -11.84 9.03
N ALA A 489 24.62 -11.00 8.74
CA ALA A 489 25.48 -10.43 9.78
C ALA A 489 24.74 -9.49 10.74
N SER A 490 23.72 -8.76 10.27
CA SER A 490 22.89 -7.90 11.13
C SER A 490 22.01 -8.70 12.08
N LYS A 491 21.37 -9.78 11.61
CA LYS A 491 20.63 -10.71 12.49
C LYS A 491 21.53 -11.32 13.57
N ASP A 492 22.71 -11.81 13.18
CA ASP A 492 23.68 -12.38 14.13
C ASP A 492 24.14 -11.33 15.15
N LEU A 493 24.31 -10.07 14.73
CA LEU A 493 24.72 -8.96 15.61
C LEU A 493 23.62 -8.53 16.59
N ILE A 494 22.35 -8.42 16.16
CA ILE A 494 21.29 -7.96 17.08
C ILE A 494 21.00 -8.98 18.20
N HIS A 495 21.21 -10.27 17.93
CA HIS A 495 21.01 -11.35 18.90
C HIS A 495 22.26 -11.72 19.70
N ILE A 496 23.33 -10.92 19.61
CA ILE A 496 24.49 -11.10 20.47
C ILE A 496 24.14 -10.68 21.90
N THR A 497 24.55 -11.47 22.88
CA THR A 497 24.26 -11.23 24.31
C THR A 497 25.53 -10.94 25.10
N LEU A 498 25.39 -10.45 26.35
CA LEU A 498 26.51 -10.25 27.25
C LEU A 498 27.27 -11.55 27.55
N ASP A 499 26.63 -12.72 27.55
CA ASP A 499 27.33 -14.02 27.72
C ASP A 499 28.09 -14.43 26.44
N GLY A 500 27.54 -14.11 25.26
CA GLY A 500 28.26 -14.20 23.99
C GLY A 500 29.53 -13.34 23.96
N PHE A 501 29.50 -12.18 24.64
CA PHE A 501 30.68 -11.34 24.89
C PHE A 501 31.56 -11.79 26.07
N GLY A 502 30.98 -12.32 27.14
CA GLY A 502 31.67 -12.73 28.37
C GLY A 502 32.49 -14.01 28.20
N MET A 503 32.07 -14.88 27.27
CA MET A 503 32.83 -16.04 26.80
C MET A 503 34.00 -15.65 25.85
N ILE A 504 34.26 -14.35 25.66
CA ILE A 504 35.41 -13.86 24.91
C ILE A 504 36.68 -13.84 25.80
N PRO A 505 37.41 -14.96 25.84
CA PRO A 505 38.59 -15.07 24.99
C PRO A 505 38.41 -16.14 23.88
N VAL A 506 37.30 -16.01 23.16
CA VAL A 506 36.93 -16.69 21.92
C VAL A 506 36.91 -18.22 22.07
N VAL A 507 36.10 -18.71 23.01
CA VAL A 507 35.69 -20.13 23.07
C VAL A 507 34.18 -20.18 23.31
N GLY A 508 33.43 -20.40 22.23
CA GLY A 508 31.97 -20.25 22.19
C GLY A 508 31.50 -20.21 20.74
N GLU A 509 30.69 -19.23 20.37
CA GLU A 509 30.08 -19.13 19.02
C GLU A 509 31.08 -18.89 17.89
N ILE A 510 32.17 -18.16 18.17
CA ILE A 510 33.23 -17.97 17.19
C ILE A 510 33.93 -19.30 16.85
N ALA A 511 33.79 -20.39 17.63
CA ALA A 511 34.43 -21.68 17.33
C ALA A 511 34.09 -22.23 15.92
N ASP A 512 32.90 -21.95 15.37
CA ASP A 512 32.51 -22.30 14.00
C ASP A 512 32.86 -21.23 12.94
N LEU A 513 33.07 -19.99 13.37
CA LEU A 513 33.72 -18.94 12.57
C LEU A 513 35.22 -19.26 12.37
N THR A 514 35.83 -19.75 13.45
CA THR A 514 37.25 -20.08 13.68
C THR A 514 37.78 -21.09 12.69
N ASN A 515 37.03 -22.14 12.33
CA ASN A 515 37.56 -23.17 11.44
C ASN A 515 37.75 -22.69 9.99
N GLY A 516 37.04 -21.67 9.53
CA GLY A 516 37.27 -21.04 8.22
C GLY A 516 38.36 -19.98 8.25
N VAL A 517 38.35 -19.11 9.26
CA VAL A 517 39.29 -17.98 9.37
C VAL A 517 40.71 -18.42 9.72
N LEU A 518 40.89 -19.44 10.56
CA LEU A 518 42.24 -19.78 11.05
C LEU A 518 43.16 -20.41 10.03
N TYR A 519 42.67 -21.03 8.97
CA TYR A 519 43.55 -21.50 7.89
C TYR A 519 44.11 -20.35 7.04
N LEU A 520 43.62 -19.11 7.22
CA LEU A 520 44.07 -17.91 6.51
C LEU A 520 44.88 -16.95 7.40
N ILE A 521 45.05 -17.23 8.70
CA ILE A 521 45.79 -16.40 9.67
C ILE A 521 47.19 -16.96 9.97
N GLU A 522 47.55 -18.14 9.46
CA GLU A 522 48.91 -18.68 9.61
C GLU A 522 49.94 -17.80 8.89
N GLY A 523 50.85 -17.20 9.67
CA GLY A 523 51.98 -16.40 9.19
C GLY A 523 51.80 -14.88 9.33
N ASP A 524 50.67 -14.32 8.86
CA ASP A 524 50.50 -12.86 8.74
C ASP A 524 49.09 -12.38 9.13
N GLY A 525 48.80 -12.43 10.45
CA GLY A 525 47.52 -11.99 10.99
C GLY A 525 47.22 -10.50 10.84
N ILE A 526 48.24 -9.65 10.61
CA ILE A 526 48.07 -8.22 10.37
C ILE A 526 47.49 -8.00 8.97
N ASN A 527 48.18 -8.47 7.94
CA ASN A 527 47.71 -8.28 6.56
C ASN A 527 46.47 -9.11 6.27
N ALA A 528 46.32 -10.31 6.83
CA ALA A 528 45.08 -11.08 6.68
C ALA A 528 43.85 -10.32 7.20
N THR A 529 43.92 -9.73 8.40
CA THR A 529 42.78 -8.98 8.97
C THR A 529 42.44 -7.72 8.15
N LEU A 530 43.47 -7.00 7.67
CA LEU A 530 43.29 -5.83 6.80
C LEU A 530 42.75 -6.22 5.41
N SER A 531 43.22 -7.31 4.82
CA SER A 531 42.69 -7.85 3.55
C SER A 531 41.26 -8.34 3.67
N PHE A 532 40.88 -8.99 4.79
CA PHE A 532 39.50 -9.40 5.04
C PHE A 532 38.55 -8.21 5.25
N ALA A 533 39.01 -7.15 5.93
CA ALA A 533 38.26 -5.90 6.03
C ALA A 533 38.05 -5.21 4.67
N ALA A 534 38.97 -5.41 3.72
CA ALA A 534 38.88 -4.90 2.36
C ALA A 534 38.05 -5.79 1.41
N THR A 535 37.69 -7.04 1.78
CA THR A 535 37.00 -7.97 0.87
C THR A 535 35.48 -7.78 0.81
N VAL A 536 34.90 -7.01 1.74
CA VAL A 536 33.48 -6.63 1.73
C VAL A 536 33.41 -5.13 1.46
N PRO A 537 33.15 -4.68 0.22
CA PRO A 537 33.18 -3.26 -0.15
C PRO A 537 32.27 -2.39 0.72
N ILE A 538 31.18 -2.99 1.22
CA ILE A 538 30.19 -2.32 2.04
C ILE A 538 30.73 -2.00 3.44
N VAL A 539 31.57 -2.85 4.04
CA VAL A 539 32.02 -2.71 5.45
C VAL A 539 33.53 -2.39 5.52
N GLY A 540 34.03 -1.61 4.55
CA GLY A 540 35.45 -1.29 4.32
C GLY A 540 36.12 -0.40 5.36
N TRP A 541 36.03 -0.72 6.65
CA TRP A 541 36.54 0.08 7.77
C TRP A 541 38.05 -0.06 8.01
N GLY A 542 38.86 -0.02 6.94
CA GLY A 542 40.30 -0.33 6.96
C GLY A 542 41.14 0.44 7.99
N ALA A 543 40.79 1.70 8.28
CA ALA A 543 41.47 2.51 9.30
C ALA A 543 41.16 2.06 10.74
N THR A 544 39.99 1.43 10.97
CA THR A 544 39.55 0.98 12.28
C THR A 544 40.10 -0.41 12.59
N THR A 545 40.12 -1.31 11.60
CA THR A 545 40.76 -2.64 11.72
C THR A 545 42.27 -2.55 11.88
N GLY A 546 42.94 -1.52 11.34
CA GLY A 546 44.36 -1.28 11.57
C GLY A 546 44.76 -0.99 13.04
N LYS A 547 43.83 -0.59 13.91
CA LYS A 547 44.11 -0.31 15.34
C LYS A 547 44.10 -1.56 16.22
N TYR A 548 43.47 -2.65 15.78
CA TYR A 548 43.22 -3.87 16.57
C TYR A 548 43.47 -5.12 15.73
N VAL A 549 44.53 -5.86 16.08
CA VAL A 549 44.88 -7.13 15.44
C VAL A 549 44.82 -8.25 16.48
N PHE A 550 44.48 -9.46 16.04
CA PHE A 550 44.39 -10.62 16.92
C PHE A 550 45.33 -11.71 16.43
N LYS A 551 46.40 -11.97 17.18
CA LYS A 551 47.30 -13.09 16.93
C LYS A 551 46.64 -14.33 17.54
N ILE A 552 46.32 -15.34 16.72
CA ILE A 552 45.76 -16.59 17.21
C ILE A 552 46.84 -17.66 17.11
N THR A 553 47.13 -18.32 18.23
CA THR A 553 48.17 -19.36 18.31
C THR A 553 47.53 -20.69 18.73
N ALA A 554 47.99 -21.79 18.15
CA ALA A 554 47.58 -23.12 18.58
C ALA A 554 48.22 -23.41 19.95
N SER A 555 47.38 -23.79 20.92
CA SER A 555 47.90 -24.41 22.14
C SER A 555 48.53 -25.76 21.82
N THR A 556 49.51 -26.17 22.62
CA THR A 556 50.13 -27.51 22.54
C THR A 556 49.14 -28.67 22.73
N ILE A 557 47.93 -28.39 23.24
CA ILE A 557 46.81 -29.33 23.36
C ILE A 557 45.74 -29.18 22.24
N GLY A 558 46.04 -28.47 21.15
CA GLY A 558 45.17 -28.28 19.99
C GLY A 558 44.12 -27.16 20.12
N THR A 559 43.88 -26.63 21.32
CA THR A 559 42.95 -25.51 21.54
C THR A 559 43.53 -24.19 21.00
N LYS A 560 42.83 -23.51 20.10
CA LYS A 560 43.28 -22.22 19.54
C LYS A 560 43.07 -21.10 20.58
N VAL A 561 44.08 -20.25 20.79
CA VAL A 561 44.06 -19.17 21.80
C VAL A 561 44.30 -17.82 21.13
N ARG A 562 43.36 -16.88 21.35
CA ARG A 562 43.45 -15.49 20.87
C ARG A 562 44.30 -14.64 21.81
N LEU A 563 45.21 -13.87 21.23
CA LEU A 563 46.06 -12.89 21.89
C LEU A 563 45.72 -11.49 21.35
N THR A 564 45.51 -10.53 22.25
CA THR A 564 45.05 -9.18 21.91
C THR A 564 46.24 -8.28 21.62
N TRP A 565 46.33 -7.76 20.39
CA TRP A 565 47.33 -6.78 19.99
C TRP A 565 46.61 -5.49 19.55
N LYS A 566 46.73 -4.42 20.32
CA LYS A 566 46.08 -3.12 20.04
C LYS A 566 47.12 -2.01 20.03
N VAL A 567 47.15 -1.18 18.99
CA VAL A 567 47.95 0.05 19.03
C VAL A 567 47.12 1.14 19.73
N LEU A 568 47.60 1.59 20.88
CA LEU A 568 47.02 2.71 21.62
C LEU A 568 47.32 4.04 20.91
N GLU A 569 46.58 5.10 21.25
CA GLU A 569 46.73 6.42 20.61
C GLU A 569 48.12 7.05 20.80
N ASN A 570 48.82 6.69 21.88
CA ASN A 570 50.21 7.06 22.13
C ASN A 570 51.25 6.19 21.37
N GLY A 571 50.79 5.33 20.45
CA GLY A 571 51.64 4.45 19.65
C GLY A 571 52.16 3.20 20.37
N VAL A 572 51.74 2.93 21.61
CA VAL A 572 52.14 1.74 22.39
C VAL A 572 51.28 0.53 22.02
N VAL A 573 51.89 -0.63 21.82
CA VAL A 573 51.21 -1.92 21.69
C VAL A 573 50.74 -2.42 23.06
N TYR A 574 49.44 -2.64 23.17
CA TYR A 574 48.77 -3.29 24.29
C TYR A 574 48.57 -4.79 23.99
N PHE A 575 49.09 -5.65 24.87
CA PHE A 575 49.13 -7.11 24.75
C PHE A 575 47.99 -7.86 25.49
N GLY A 576 46.94 -7.15 25.90
CA GLY A 576 45.90 -7.72 26.77
C GLY A 576 46.33 -7.84 28.25
N SER A 577 46.01 -8.98 28.88
CA SER A 577 46.20 -9.22 30.31
C SER A 577 47.32 -10.23 30.60
N SER A 578 48.02 -10.04 31.71
CA SER A 578 49.15 -10.87 32.19
C SER A 578 48.78 -12.22 32.79
N GLY A 579 47.48 -12.52 32.90
CA GLY A 579 46.98 -13.69 33.62
C GLY A 579 47.25 -15.03 32.93
N ASN A 580 46.34 -15.99 33.12
CA ASN A 580 46.46 -17.37 32.62
C ASN A 580 46.49 -17.53 31.06
N GLN A 581 46.66 -16.46 30.27
CA GLN A 581 46.72 -16.54 28.80
C GLN A 581 47.94 -17.37 28.33
N LEU A 582 49.17 -17.03 28.75
CA LEU A 582 50.35 -17.82 28.37
C LEU A 582 50.23 -19.29 28.83
N ARG A 583 49.61 -19.51 30.00
CA ARG A 583 49.33 -20.87 30.51
C ARG A 583 48.40 -21.68 29.59
N LYS A 584 47.38 -21.04 29.02
CA LYS A 584 46.49 -21.64 28.01
C LYS A 584 47.23 -21.90 26.69
N VAL A 585 48.08 -20.96 26.24
CA VAL A 585 48.92 -21.14 25.03
C VAL A 585 49.90 -22.30 25.18
N LEU A 586 50.52 -22.46 26.35
CA LEU A 586 51.43 -23.58 26.64
C LEU A 586 50.72 -24.89 27.02
N GLY A 587 49.38 -24.93 27.01
CA GLY A 587 48.58 -26.13 27.30
C GLY A 587 48.72 -26.68 28.73
N ILE A 588 49.17 -25.86 29.69
CA ILE A 588 49.56 -26.34 31.02
C ILE A 588 48.34 -26.56 31.91
N THR A 589 47.91 -27.81 32.05
CA THR A 589 46.82 -28.24 32.95
C THR A 589 47.30 -28.48 34.38
N VAL A 590 48.52 -28.99 34.58
CA VAL A 590 49.03 -29.44 35.89
C VAL A 590 49.52 -28.27 36.77
N SER A 591 49.06 -28.20 38.02
CA SER A 591 49.35 -27.08 38.96
C SER A 591 50.80 -26.97 39.43
N THR A 592 51.60 -28.05 39.33
CA THR A 592 53.02 -28.07 39.71
C THR A 592 53.93 -27.36 38.71
N LEU A 593 53.43 -27.08 37.50
CA LEU A 593 54.10 -26.30 36.47
C LEU A 593 53.53 -24.88 36.42
N GLN A 594 54.40 -23.89 36.23
CA GLN A 594 54.04 -22.51 35.91
C GLN A 594 54.41 -22.21 34.45
N ALA A 595 53.62 -21.34 33.81
CA ALA A 595 54.00 -20.72 32.56
C ALA A 595 54.95 -19.57 32.87
N HIS A 596 56.20 -19.65 32.40
CA HIS A 596 57.18 -18.59 32.55
C HIS A 596 57.31 -17.81 31.23
N HIS A 597 57.21 -16.49 31.32
CA HIS A 597 57.43 -15.54 30.23
C HIS A 597 58.93 -15.31 30.06
N ILE A 598 59.49 -15.71 28.92
CA ILE A 598 60.94 -15.59 28.65
C ILE A 598 61.33 -14.11 28.56
N MET A 599 60.64 -13.31 27.76
CA MET A 599 60.60 -11.85 27.89
C MET A 599 59.56 -11.49 28.96
N PRO A 600 59.95 -10.94 30.13
CA PRO A 600 59.04 -10.70 31.25
C PRO A 600 57.91 -9.72 30.92
N TRP A 601 56.70 -10.00 31.42
CA TRP A 601 55.56 -9.08 31.29
C TRP A 601 55.81 -7.69 31.89
N ALA A 602 56.68 -7.60 32.90
CA ALA A 602 57.11 -6.33 33.47
C ALA A 602 57.71 -5.40 32.40
N LEU A 603 58.48 -5.96 31.46
CA LEU A 603 59.20 -5.24 30.41
C LEU A 603 58.36 -4.95 29.15
N ARG A 604 57.04 -5.17 29.17
CA ARG A 604 56.14 -4.98 28.01
C ARG A 604 56.23 -3.61 27.32
N ASN A 605 56.64 -2.57 28.05
CA ASN A 605 56.79 -1.21 27.54
C ASN A 605 58.23 -0.89 27.08
N ASN A 606 59.17 -1.84 27.15
CA ASN A 606 60.54 -1.66 26.66
C ASN A 606 60.54 -1.40 25.14
N ASN A 607 61.37 -0.46 24.69
CA ASN A 607 61.40 -0.02 23.29
C ASN A 607 61.66 -1.17 22.30
N VAL A 608 62.51 -2.13 22.65
CA VAL A 608 62.84 -3.27 21.77
C VAL A 608 61.66 -4.23 21.67
N ILE A 609 60.99 -4.54 22.79
CA ILE A 609 59.77 -5.36 22.80
C ILE A 609 58.65 -4.67 22.00
N GLN A 610 58.52 -3.35 22.13
CA GLN A 610 57.54 -2.54 21.39
C GLN A 610 57.85 -2.44 19.89
N LYS A 611 59.13 -2.40 19.49
CA LYS A 611 59.56 -2.51 18.07
C LYS A 611 59.31 -3.92 17.52
N ALA A 612 59.73 -4.97 18.24
CA ALA A 612 59.55 -6.38 17.86
C ALA A 612 58.06 -6.73 17.67
N ALA A 613 57.19 -6.18 18.52
CA ALA A 613 55.74 -6.34 18.41
C ALA A 613 55.13 -5.67 17.17
N LYS A 614 55.82 -4.70 16.55
CA LYS A 614 55.41 -4.00 15.33
C LYS A 614 56.07 -4.56 14.06
N SER A 615 56.86 -5.63 14.16
CA SER A 615 57.37 -6.37 13.00
C SER A 615 56.24 -7.10 12.26
N GLY A 616 56.50 -7.54 11.03
CA GLY A 616 55.54 -8.39 10.30
C GLY A 616 55.19 -9.70 11.03
N ASN A 617 56.09 -10.18 11.89
CA ASN A 617 55.92 -11.39 12.69
C ASN A 617 55.10 -11.15 14.00
N ALA A 618 54.80 -9.89 14.32
CA ALA A 618 53.95 -9.45 15.43
C ALA A 618 54.26 -10.15 16.77
N PHE A 619 55.46 -9.96 17.32
CA PHE A 619 55.82 -10.52 18.64
C PHE A 619 54.77 -10.18 19.70
N HIS A 620 54.39 -11.16 20.53
CA HIS A 620 53.36 -11.02 21.53
C HIS A 620 53.73 -11.75 22.83
N LEU A 621 53.73 -11.04 23.96
CA LEU A 621 54.21 -11.58 25.25
C LEU A 621 53.57 -12.90 25.70
N ASN A 622 52.28 -13.10 25.43
CA ASN A 622 51.57 -14.34 25.77
C ASN A 622 51.67 -15.46 24.71
N GLU A 623 52.52 -15.34 23.67
CA GLU A 623 52.65 -16.37 22.63
C GLU A 623 53.58 -17.53 23.02
N ALA A 624 53.47 -18.66 22.30
CA ALA A 624 54.25 -19.87 22.58
C ALA A 624 55.77 -19.65 22.44
N LEU A 625 56.19 -18.83 21.47
CA LEU A 625 57.59 -18.41 21.32
C LEU A 625 58.13 -17.81 22.63
N ASN A 626 57.37 -16.94 23.29
CA ASN A 626 57.78 -16.29 24.54
C ASN A 626 57.56 -17.14 25.80
N GLY A 627 57.12 -18.40 25.66
CA GLY A 627 56.74 -19.24 26.79
C GLY A 627 57.65 -20.46 27.01
N ILE A 628 57.77 -20.85 28.27
CA ILE A 628 58.30 -22.16 28.67
C ILE A 628 57.61 -22.67 29.94
N PRO A 629 57.15 -23.95 29.99
CA PRO A 629 56.69 -24.57 31.22
C PRO A 629 57.88 -24.87 32.15
N VAL A 630 57.81 -24.42 33.41
CA VAL A 630 58.83 -24.69 34.43
C VAL A 630 58.18 -25.17 35.74
N ALA A 631 58.90 -25.96 36.53
CA ALA A 631 58.45 -26.33 37.88
C ALA A 631 58.30 -25.07 38.76
N SER A 632 57.19 -24.97 39.52
CA SER A 632 56.83 -23.75 40.26
C SER A 632 57.94 -23.19 41.14
N TRP A 633 58.76 -24.04 41.75
CA TRP A 633 59.86 -23.62 42.63
C TRP A 633 60.99 -22.87 41.90
N ARG A 634 61.17 -23.07 40.58
CA ARG A 634 62.22 -22.39 39.78
C ARG A 634 61.95 -20.89 39.58
N ASN A 635 60.73 -20.45 39.89
CA ASN A 635 60.16 -19.15 39.54
C ASN A 635 59.65 -18.37 40.78
N GLN A 636 59.94 -18.85 41.99
CA GLN A 636 59.36 -18.39 43.26
C GLN A 636 60.44 -18.23 44.35
N PRO A 637 60.34 -17.26 45.28
CA PRO A 637 59.24 -16.30 45.40
C PRO A 637 59.36 -15.08 44.48
N ASN A 638 60.57 -14.73 44.00
CA ASN A 638 60.79 -13.57 43.10
C ASN A 638 61.95 -13.81 42.13
N HIS A 639 61.78 -13.41 40.87
CA HIS A 639 62.78 -13.56 39.79
C HIS A 639 63.37 -12.21 39.32
N ASN A 640 63.65 -11.29 40.26
CA ASN A 640 64.10 -9.94 39.93
C ASN A 640 65.46 -9.90 39.20
N ALA A 641 66.39 -10.80 39.54
CA ALA A 641 67.69 -10.84 38.86
C ALA A 641 67.56 -11.28 37.39
N TYR A 642 66.63 -12.21 37.13
CA TYR A 642 66.24 -12.58 35.76
C TYR A 642 65.70 -11.38 34.99
N ASN A 643 64.74 -10.63 35.56
CA ASN A 643 64.16 -9.46 34.91
C ASN A 643 65.23 -8.40 34.58
N ASN A 644 66.13 -8.11 35.51
CA ASN A 644 67.22 -7.16 35.33
C ASN A 644 68.20 -7.60 34.24
N LEU A 645 68.51 -8.90 34.12
CA LEU A 645 69.39 -9.44 33.08
C LEU A 645 68.76 -9.30 31.69
N ILE A 646 67.48 -9.68 31.53
CA ILE A 646 66.76 -9.53 30.26
C ILE A 646 66.62 -8.05 29.88
N GLU A 647 66.27 -7.18 30.82
CA GLU A 647 66.22 -5.73 30.59
C GLU A 647 67.58 -5.16 30.18
N SER A 648 68.67 -5.60 30.82
CA SER A 648 70.02 -5.19 30.42
C SER A 648 70.37 -5.63 29.00
N LYS A 649 70.01 -6.85 28.58
CA LYS A 649 70.26 -7.32 27.20
C LYS A 649 69.46 -6.51 26.17
N LEU A 650 68.17 -6.26 26.44
CA LEU A 650 67.31 -5.40 25.59
C LEU A 650 67.85 -3.96 25.49
N ASN A 651 68.26 -3.37 26.62
CA ASN A 651 68.77 -2.01 26.65
C ASN A 651 70.16 -1.89 25.98
N THR A 652 71.03 -2.89 26.13
CA THR A 652 72.30 -2.96 25.39
C THR A 652 72.07 -3.00 23.88
N PHE A 653 71.15 -3.83 23.39
CA PHE A 653 70.78 -3.83 21.96
C PHE A 653 70.25 -2.48 21.50
N ASN A 654 69.33 -1.87 22.25
CA ASN A 654 68.77 -0.56 21.93
C ASN A 654 69.84 0.57 21.89
N ASN A 655 70.87 0.48 22.73
CA ASN A 655 71.94 1.47 22.78
C ASN A 655 72.98 1.28 21.67
N LEU A 656 73.29 0.03 21.29
CA LEU A 656 74.19 -0.29 20.17
C LEU A 656 73.53 -0.05 18.81
N TYR A 657 72.22 -0.28 18.71
CA TYR A 657 71.44 -0.20 17.48
C TYR A 657 70.18 0.68 17.65
N PRO A 658 70.30 1.98 17.97
CA PRO A 658 69.15 2.86 18.24
C PRO A 658 68.18 2.94 17.05
N ASN A 659 68.72 2.90 15.84
CA ASN A 659 67.99 2.95 14.57
C ASN A 659 67.59 1.56 14.03
N ALA A 660 67.73 0.49 14.82
CA ALA A 660 67.27 -0.85 14.44
C ALA A 660 65.81 -0.82 13.97
N SER A 661 65.52 -1.51 12.86
CA SER A 661 64.18 -1.67 12.32
C SER A 661 63.29 -2.51 13.24
N VAL A 662 62.00 -2.61 12.90
CA VAL A 662 61.07 -3.49 13.62
C VAL A 662 61.46 -4.97 13.49
N ASP A 663 62.01 -5.36 12.35
CA ASP A 663 62.43 -6.74 12.08
C ASP A 663 63.78 -7.07 12.73
N ASP A 664 64.73 -6.11 12.79
CA ASP A 664 65.97 -6.26 13.57
C ASP A 664 65.67 -6.49 15.06
N ALA A 665 64.74 -5.70 15.61
CA ALA A 665 64.29 -5.85 16.99
C ALA A 665 63.55 -7.19 17.22
N TYR A 666 62.77 -7.66 16.24
CA TYR A 666 62.11 -8.96 16.30
C TYR A 666 63.12 -10.11 16.29
N ASN A 667 64.08 -10.08 15.37
CA ASN A 667 65.14 -11.08 15.27
C ASN A 667 65.93 -11.15 16.58
N PHE A 668 66.37 -10.00 17.12
CA PHE A 668 67.05 -9.97 18.41
C PHE A 668 66.20 -10.55 19.57
N VAL A 669 64.91 -10.22 19.64
CA VAL A 669 64.02 -10.77 20.67
C VAL A 669 63.83 -12.28 20.51
N ARG A 670 63.69 -12.80 19.28
CA ARG A 670 63.65 -14.25 19.02
C ARG A 670 64.94 -14.93 19.46
N ASP A 671 66.09 -14.42 19.04
CA ASP A 671 67.38 -15.04 19.29
C ASP A 671 67.70 -15.04 20.81
N LEU A 672 67.39 -13.94 21.50
CA LEU A 672 67.47 -13.85 22.97
C LEU A 672 66.50 -14.82 23.67
N ILE A 673 65.30 -15.03 23.12
CA ILE A 673 64.35 -16.03 23.63
C ILE A 673 64.92 -17.45 23.49
N GLU A 674 65.59 -17.74 22.37
CA GLU A 674 66.21 -19.03 22.09
C GLU A 674 67.40 -19.29 23.04
N ASP A 675 68.32 -18.34 23.21
CA ASP A 675 69.43 -18.44 24.17
C ASP A 675 68.95 -18.76 25.60
N VAL A 676 67.91 -18.04 26.06
CA VAL A 676 67.33 -18.26 27.39
C VAL A 676 66.65 -19.63 27.48
N ARG A 677 65.85 -20.01 26.47
CA ARG A 677 65.19 -21.31 26.40
C ARG A 677 66.20 -22.45 26.48
N ASP A 678 67.30 -22.35 25.73
CA ASP A 678 68.38 -23.31 25.72
C ASP A 678 69.04 -23.45 27.09
N TRP A 679 69.31 -22.33 27.78
CA TRP A 679 69.83 -22.37 29.14
C TRP A 679 68.84 -23.02 30.12
N VAL A 680 67.55 -22.68 30.05
CA VAL A 680 66.51 -23.20 30.96
C VAL A 680 66.33 -24.72 30.80
N ILE A 681 66.47 -25.24 29.57
CA ILE A 681 66.44 -26.68 29.24
C ILE A 681 67.71 -27.38 29.71
N LYS A 682 68.90 -26.82 29.43
CA LYS A 682 70.21 -27.40 29.82
C LYS A 682 70.43 -27.40 31.35
N ASN A 683 69.75 -26.53 32.10
CA ASN A 683 69.90 -26.37 33.55
C ASN A 683 68.60 -26.68 34.32
N PRO A 684 68.05 -27.91 34.27
CA PRO A 684 66.72 -28.22 34.80
C PRO A 684 66.61 -28.05 36.32
N ASN A 685 67.72 -28.17 37.04
CA ASN A 685 67.81 -28.07 38.51
C ASN A 685 68.26 -26.67 39.00
N SER A 686 68.30 -25.67 38.13
CA SER A 686 68.70 -24.30 38.50
C SER A 686 67.50 -23.36 38.62
N HIS A 687 67.49 -22.53 39.66
CA HIS A 687 66.52 -21.43 39.80
C HIS A 687 66.76 -20.37 38.70
N LEU A 688 65.71 -19.72 38.19
CA LEU A 688 65.80 -18.85 37.01
C LEU A 688 66.65 -17.57 37.25
N ASN A 689 66.77 -17.10 38.49
CA ASN A 689 67.71 -16.02 38.86
C ASN A 689 69.18 -16.35 38.57
N ASN A 690 69.54 -17.63 38.36
CA ASN A 690 70.90 -18.06 38.07
C ASN A 690 71.19 -18.11 36.55
N LEU A 691 70.29 -17.57 35.72
CA LEU A 691 70.45 -17.49 34.27
C LEU A 691 71.80 -16.82 33.90
N VAL A 692 72.56 -17.50 33.04
CA VAL A 692 73.77 -16.94 32.41
C VAL A 692 73.58 -17.06 30.90
N LEU A 693 73.72 -15.92 30.22
CA LEU A 693 73.61 -15.82 28.76
C LEU A 693 75.00 -15.52 28.15
N PRO A 694 75.24 -15.88 26.88
CA PRO A 694 76.45 -15.51 26.13
C PRO A 694 76.72 -13.99 26.14
#